data_AF-N8W3M4-F1
#
_entry.id   AF-N8W3M4-F1
#
_cell.length_a   1.000
_cell.length_b   1.000
_cell.length_c   1.000
_cell.angle_alpha   90.00
_cell.angle_beta   90.00
_cell.angle_gamma   90.00
#
_symmetry.space_group_name_H-M   'P 1'
#
loop_
_entity.id
_entity.type
_entity.pdbx_description
1 polymer ?
#
loop_
_entity_poly.entity_id
_entity_poly.type
_entity_poly.pdbx_seq_one_letter_code
_entity_poly.pdbx_strand_id
1 'polypeptide(L)'
;MNHIFKKIWNKSLGRMIVVSENAKSAGKTDNTTGIQQNSLSNVQCDEQGKSGVFSFKPFVLQSLALSVAMILGSNTQADDNYARSTTETALGSAEGTEHTTTTTAGKITAVGGITVTATGAGTSLNDIDSFTANGVTTTKAANPTAVAAFINAAKKGGNIAVGSYSSAVGTANIASGSHSSAMGDGNNASGSHSSAMGYNNNALVGSSSAVGYKNNALSGSSSAVGYYNNASGSYSSAVGSDNTASGSDSSAVGSYNTASGSDSSAVGSYNTASGIFSSAVGYGNAASGFFSNAIGGQNSASKTLSNAIGSRNQATGTLSNAIGSGINNALIVPGAGGVITSIDDIPITTTATSVAALRTNNITAIDGNTNPTFDEKRAFIDAVQKGQNRASGVAASAVGVSNNASGAGSNAVGLGNTASGITSSALGYNNTALGYLSSAVGYNNTASGSVSSALGHVNNASGVYSTAVGSNNLALGYVSSAFGYRNTASGAMSSALGYTNAASGDHSTAVGSRNVASAIASSALGHGNQATGFGSIAVGNGFGAPSEASINGNTITYGTGSSVTTIVTSSSVSANSDLSNVTANDIVSINGNTTLTLAQKQVFLDYVQGWSKSNISSGIASSAVGVINNATGVGSSAVGFNNTASATNSSVFGSYSKATHTGATALGNDSETDRDNSISVGKAGAEKQITNVKAGTADTDAINKKQLDSEVLTLNTRIDNLPTGGSTPIASDNYAHTSTATALGSARGTAHISTNNGTTLTSVAGITVTSTSLNMDDIDSFTVGGVTTTKADQPAKVAAFINAAKKGGNITVGINSSAMGMANIASGFNSSAVGSNNTVSGAVSSAVGYGNAASGFFSNAIGVQNSASKTFSNAIGSHNQATGTLSNAIGSGINNALIVPGVGGVITSIDGIPITTTATSVAALNTGNITAIDGNTNPTSDEKQAFIDAVQKGQNIASGVAASAVGVSNNASGAGSNAVGLGNTASGITSSALGYNNTALGYLSSAVGYNNTASGSVSSALGHVNNASGVYSTAVGSNNLALGYVSSAFGYRNTASGAMSSALGYTNAASGDHSTAVGSRNVASAIASSALGHGNQATGFGSIAVGNGFGAPSEASINGNTITYG
;
A
#
# COMPACT_ATOMS: atom_id res chain seq x y z
N MET A 1 -11.31 42.80 8.89
CA MET A 1 -11.46 44.19 8.41
C MET A 1 -10.22 44.97 8.81
N ASN A 2 -9.66 45.73 7.89
CA ASN A 2 -8.39 46.46 8.01
C ASN A 2 -8.49 47.62 9.03
N HIS A 3 -7.58 47.68 10.00
CA HIS A 3 -7.32 48.90 10.77
C HIS A 3 -5.95 49.46 10.36
N ILE A 4 -5.99 50.61 9.70
CA ILE A 4 -4.81 51.36 9.24
C ILE A 4 -4.17 52.02 10.47
N PHE A 5 -2.90 51.72 10.74
CA PHE A 5 -2.13 52.42 11.76
C PHE A 5 -1.07 53.32 11.11
N LYS A 6 -1.00 54.59 11.54
CA LYS A 6 0.04 55.52 11.09
C LYS A 6 1.20 55.52 12.09
N LYS A 7 2.40 55.36 11.56
CA LYS A 7 3.67 55.41 12.30
C LYS A 7 4.11 56.87 12.41
N ILE A 8 4.20 57.39 13.63
CA ILE A 8 4.62 58.78 13.91
C ILE A 8 5.77 58.81 14.92
N TRP A 9 6.74 59.69 14.66
CA TRP A 9 7.89 59.91 15.53
C TRP A 9 7.45 60.78 16.71
N ASN A 10 7.42 60.20 17.91
CA ASN A 10 7.05 60.95 19.11
C ASN A 10 8.29 61.62 19.72
N LYS A 11 8.39 62.94 19.53
CA LYS A 11 9.49 63.78 20.04
C LYS A 11 9.67 63.76 21.57
N SER A 12 8.63 63.44 22.34
CA SER A 12 8.71 63.37 23.82
C SER A 12 9.24 62.02 24.33
N LEU A 13 9.20 60.96 23.52
CA LEU A 13 9.60 59.61 23.93
C LEU A 13 10.84 59.08 23.18
N GLY A 14 11.34 59.81 22.17
CA GLY A 14 12.54 59.45 21.41
C GLY A 14 12.43 58.18 20.56
N ARG A 15 11.22 57.72 20.24
CA ARG A 15 10.98 56.48 19.46
C ARG A 15 9.73 56.56 18.57
N MET A 16 9.72 55.73 17.52
CA MET A 16 8.58 55.54 16.64
C MET A 16 7.46 54.79 17.36
N ILE A 17 6.24 55.34 17.35
CA ILE A 17 5.05 54.68 17.90
C ILE A 17 3.95 54.59 16.84
N VAL A 18 3.10 53.57 17.02
CA VAL A 18 2.00 53.21 16.13
C VAL A 18 0.71 53.56 16.84
N VAL A 19 -0.13 54.43 16.28
CA VAL A 19 -1.33 54.94 16.96
C VAL A 19 -2.58 54.66 16.11
N SER A 20 -3.68 54.27 16.76
CA SER A 20 -4.99 54.03 16.15
C SER A 20 -5.85 55.30 16.26
N GLU A 21 -6.60 55.62 15.19
CA GLU A 21 -7.22 56.95 14.96
C GLU A 21 -8.55 57.20 15.72
N ASN A 22 -8.92 56.42 16.73
CA ASN A 22 -10.21 56.61 17.42
C ASN A 22 -10.12 56.46 18.95
N ALA A 23 -9.94 57.59 19.64
CA ALA A 23 -10.40 57.77 21.02
C ALA A 23 -10.75 59.26 21.24
N LYS A 24 -12.03 59.57 21.06
CA LYS A 24 -12.65 60.86 21.37
C LYS A 24 -13.24 60.79 22.79
N SER A 25 -13.00 61.85 23.55
CA SER A 25 -13.50 62.16 24.90
C SER A 25 -15.04 62.21 25.03
N ALA A 26 -15.58 61.72 26.16
CA ALA A 26 -16.73 62.23 26.94
C ALA A 26 -17.12 61.16 28.01
N GLY A 27 -17.46 61.43 29.27
CA GLY A 27 -17.77 62.68 29.96
C GLY A 27 -17.89 62.45 31.48
N LYS A 28 -17.83 63.57 32.21
CA LYS A 28 -17.98 63.75 33.67
C LYS A 28 -19.44 63.92 34.09
N THR A 29 -19.73 63.67 35.37
CA THR A 29 -20.60 64.48 36.29
C THR A 29 -20.32 64.00 37.73
N ASP A 30 -19.61 64.74 38.59
CA ASP A 30 -20.01 65.85 39.50
C ASP A 30 -20.90 65.42 40.70
N ASN A 31 -20.36 65.37 41.93
CA ASN A 31 -20.47 66.45 42.95
C ASN A 31 -19.98 66.05 44.38
N THR A 32 -19.01 66.85 44.87
CA THR A 32 -18.85 67.47 46.22
C THR A 32 -19.11 66.71 47.54
N THR A 33 -18.09 66.60 48.40
CA THR A 33 -17.80 67.50 49.57
C THR A 33 -16.54 67.06 50.35
N GLY A 34 -15.63 68.01 50.69
CA GLY A 34 -14.79 67.91 51.90
C GLY A 34 -13.24 67.89 51.81
N ILE A 35 -12.62 69.00 51.36
CA ILE A 35 -11.43 69.73 51.90
C ILE A 35 -10.42 68.92 52.80
N GLN A 36 -9.11 68.77 52.51
CA GLN A 36 -8.01 69.77 52.60
C GLN A 36 -6.72 69.33 51.86
N GLN A 37 -5.99 70.34 51.38
CA GLN A 37 -4.69 70.39 50.66
C GLN A 37 -3.53 69.71 51.42
N ASN A 38 -2.40 69.30 50.80
CA ASN A 38 -1.53 70.14 49.97
C ASN A 38 -0.53 69.33 49.10
N SER A 39 -0.31 69.83 47.89
CA SER A 39 0.60 69.32 46.85
C SER A 39 2.04 69.78 47.07
N LEU A 40 3.02 69.05 46.54
CA LEU A 40 4.26 69.65 46.03
C LEU A 40 4.68 68.98 44.71
N SER A 41 4.71 69.80 43.67
CA SER A 41 5.05 69.53 42.28
C SER A 41 6.49 69.95 41.95
N ASN A 42 6.99 69.39 40.85
CA ASN A 42 8.04 69.85 39.93
C ASN A 42 9.50 69.45 40.19
N VAL A 43 10.00 68.59 39.30
CA VAL A 43 11.27 68.82 38.58
C VAL A 43 11.09 68.40 37.11
N GLN A 44 11.33 69.33 36.18
CA GLN A 44 11.61 69.06 34.75
C GLN A 44 13.13 68.92 34.54
N CYS A 45 13.51 68.08 33.57
CA CYS A 45 14.87 67.80 33.12
C CYS A 45 15.47 68.91 32.22
N ASP A 46 16.80 68.95 32.12
CA ASP A 46 17.50 69.37 30.89
C ASP A 46 18.60 68.38 30.46
N GLU A 47 18.80 68.35 29.13
CA GLU A 47 19.72 67.50 28.38
C GLU A 47 21.04 68.23 28.15
N GLN A 48 22.17 67.62 28.55
CA GLN A 48 23.42 67.63 27.79
C GLN A 48 24.41 66.61 28.38
N GLY A 49 24.64 65.54 27.62
CA GLY A 49 25.63 64.52 27.94
C GLY A 49 27.06 65.07 27.91
N LYS A 50 27.58 65.40 29.10
CA LYS A 50 29.00 65.30 29.46
C LYS A 50 29.05 64.73 30.88
N SER A 51 29.91 63.73 31.09
CA SER A 51 30.12 63.05 32.37
C SER A 51 30.25 64.05 33.53
N GLY A 52 29.20 64.16 34.34
CA GLY A 52 29.19 64.92 35.58
C GLY A 52 29.83 64.11 36.69
N VAL A 53 31.14 64.22 36.83
CA VAL A 53 31.80 63.98 38.12
C VAL A 53 31.20 65.02 39.08
N PHE A 54 30.34 64.58 40.01
CA PHE A 54 30.02 65.39 41.18
C PHE A 54 31.27 65.42 42.08
N SER A 55 32.18 66.34 41.76
CA SER A 55 33.13 66.86 42.73
C SER A 55 32.34 67.81 43.64
N PHE A 56 31.89 67.30 44.78
CA PHE A 56 31.52 68.18 45.88
C PHE A 56 32.79 68.84 46.40
N LYS A 57 32.89 70.17 46.24
CA LYS A 57 33.78 70.97 47.08
C LYS A 57 33.43 70.68 48.55
N PRO A 58 34.40 70.50 49.45
CA PRO A 58 34.14 70.26 50.86
C PRO A 58 33.43 71.50 51.43
N PHE A 59 32.16 71.37 51.76
CA PHE A 59 31.47 72.36 52.55
C PHE A 59 31.98 72.21 53.98
N VAL A 60 32.71 73.23 54.44
CA VAL A 60 33.20 73.34 55.82
C VAL A 60 31.99 73.48 56.74
N LEU A 61 31.63 72.40 57.42
CA LEU A 61 30.46 72.32 58.32
C LEU A 61 30.79 72.90 59.71
N GLN A 62 31.30 74.14 59.78
CA GLN A 62 31.63 74.79 61.06
C GLN A 62 30.65 75.92 61.46
N SER A 63 29.63 76.24 60.66
CA SER A 63 28.72 77.37 60.92
C SER A 63 27.22 77.05 61.01
N LEU A 64 26.81 75.77 61.02
CA LEU A 64 25.40 75.39 61.15
C LEU A 64 25.04 74.72 62.50
N ALA A 65 25.90 74.84 63.52
CA ALA A 65 25.56 74.38 64.87
C ALA A 65 24.67 75.39 65.64
N LEU A 66 24.52 76.63 65.15
CA LEU A 66 23.78 77.70 65.83
C LEU A 66 22.47 78.13 65.14
N SER A 67 22.18 77.70 63.91
CA SER A 67 20.96 78.09 63.18
C SER A 67 19.84 77.06 63.20
N VAL A 68 20.08 75.86 63.76
CA VAL A 68 19.02 74.84 63.97
C VAL A 68 18.42 74.91 65.39
N ALA A 69 19.10 75.57 66.33
CA ALA A 69 18.60 75.78 67.69
C ALA A 69 17.44 76.81 67.81
N MET A 70 17.11 77.56 66.75
CA MET A 70 16.07 78.62 66.79
C MET A 70 14.71 78.25 66.15
N ILE A 71 14.50 77.02 65.68
CA ILE A 71 13.21 76.62 65.06
C ILE A 71 12.45 75.56 65.89
N LEU A 72 13.03 75.05 67.00
CA LEU A 72 12.37 74.11 67.92
C LEU A 72 12.39 74.71 69.34
N GLY A 73 11.21 74.84 69.96
CA GLY A 73 11.00 75.57 71.20
C GLY A 73 11.83 75.07 72.41
N SER A 74 12.37 76.05 73.14
CA SER A 74 12.83 76.06 74.55
C SER A 74 12.85 74.75 75.37
N ASN A 75 13.78 73.81 75.11
CA ASN A 75 14.25 72.81 76.13
C ASN A 75 15.57 72.06 75.81
N THR A 76 16.44 72.54 74.92
CA THR A 76 17.71 71.85 74.60
C THR A 76 18.78 72.15 75.66
N GLN A 77 18.99 71.30 76.66
CA GLN A 77 20.12 71.42 77.60
C GLN A 77 21.37 70.71 77.03
N ALA A 78 22.51 71.40 77.03
CA ALA A 78 23.76 70.86 76.48
C ALA A 78 24.29 69.65 77.27
N ASP A 79 24.02 69.59 78.58
CA ASP A 79 24.53 68.57 79.51
C ASP A 79 23.86 67.19 79.35
N ASP A 80 22.76 67.13 78.59
CA ASP A 80 21.99 65.92 78.37
C ASP A 80 22.55 65.09 77.21
N ASN A 81 23.41 65.65 76.36
CA ASN A 81 24.03 64.95 75.23
C ASN A 81 25.52 64.72 75.48
N TYR A 82 26.09 63.65 74.92
CA TYR A 82 27.51 63.36 74.98
C TYR A 82 28.13 63.30 73.58
N ALA A 83 28.98 64.27 73.26
CA ALA A 83 29.88 64.24 72.11
C ALA A 83 31.32 64.07 72.59
N ARG A 84 32.07 63.16 71.98
CA ARG A 84 33.45 62.84 72.41
C ARG A 84 34.46 63.97 72.14
N SER A 85 34.31 64.73 71.05
CA SER A 85 35.14 65.88 70.69
C SER A 85 34.36 66.89 69.84
N THR A 86 35.02 67.96 69.39
CA THR A 86 34.42 69.03 68.59
C THR A 86 34.12 68.64 67.13
N THR A 87 34.64 67.51 66.64
CA THR A 87 34.33 67.00 65.29
C THR A 87 33.10 66.11 65.24
N GLU A 88 32.56 65.73 66.40
CA GLU A 88 31.32 64.98 66.53
C GLU A 88 30.15 65.91 66.82
N THR A 89 28.95 65.50 66.41
CA THR A 89 27.72 66.26 66.65
C THR A 89 26.82 65.47 67.58
N ALA A 90 26.46 66.02 68.73
CA ALA A 90 25.39 65.49 69.58
C ALA A 90 24.43 66.64 69.90
N LEU A 91 23.25 66.67 69.28
CA LEU A 91 22.32 67.81 69.33
C LEU A 91 20.87 67.34 69.54
N GLY A 92 20.19 67.84 70.58
CA GLY A 92 18.77 67.57 70.81
C GLY A 92 18.39 67.45 72.28
N SER A 93 17.19 66.96 72.58
CA SER A 93 16.64 66.91 73.95
C SER A 93 16.80 65.51 74.56
N ALA A 94 16.93 65.43 75.89
CA ALA A 94 16.75 64.19 76.65
C ALA A 94 15.34 64.12 77.24
N GLU A 95 14.36 63.84 76.38
CA GLU A 95 12.99 63.49 76.80
C GLU A 95 12.77 61.99 76.58
N GLY A 96 13.49 61.15 77.35
CA GLY A 96 13.48 59.69 77.14
C GLY A 96 13.77 58.85 78.39
N THR A 97 13.80 57.53 78.20
CA THR A 97 14.18 56.54 79.21
C THR A 97 15.68 56.27 79.19
N GLU A 98 16.22 55.65 80.25
CA GLU A 98 17.61 55.19 80.26
C GLU A 98 17.93 54.34 79.02
N HIS A 99 19.11 54.56 78.45
CA HIS A 99 19.64 53.74 77.36
C HIS A 99 19.74 52.28 77.79
N THR A 100 19.44 51.37 76.88
CA THR A 100 19.41 49.93 77.16
C THR A 100 20.76 49.43 77.65
N THR A 101 20.79 48.77 78.80
CA THR A 101 22.02 48.18 79.36
C THR A 101 22.14 46.70 79.02
N THR A 102 23.31 46.27 78.56
CA THR A 102 23.68 44.85 78.52
C THR A 102 24.31 44.49 79.85
N THR A 103 23.87 43.39 80.48
CA THR A 103 24.48 42.89 81.71
C THR A 103 25.13 41.51 81.51
N THR A 104 26.28 41.30 82.15
CA THR A 104 26.94 40.00 82.24
C THR A 104 27.13 39.67 83.72
N ALA A 105 26.61 38.53 84.16
CA ALA A 105 26.61 38.15 85.58
C ALA A 105 26.04 39.24 86.52
N GLY A 106 24.99 39.95 86.08
CA GLY A 106 24.31 40.99 86.84
C GLY A 106 25.00 42.37 86.83
N LYS A 107 26.18 42.51 86.23
CA LYS A 107 26.87 43.80 86.06
C LYS A 107 26.62 44.40 84.69
N ILE A 108 26.39 45.71 84.61
CA ILE A 108 26.30 46.45 83.35
C ILE A 108 27.68 46.38 82.65
N THR A 109 27.70 45.81 81.45
CA THR A 109 28.89 45.63 80.59
C THR A 109 28.80 46.42 79.29
N ALA A 110 27.61 46.88 78.90
CA ALA A 110 27.46 47.85 77.82
C ALA A 110 26.23 48.75 78.06
N VAL A 111 26.27 49.95 77.49
CA VAL A 111 25.13 50.87 77.42
C VAL A 111 24.90 51.18 75.96
N GLY A 112 23.76 50.76 75.42
CA GLY A 112 23.37 51.02 74.04
C GLY A 112 24.41 50.54 73.01
N GLY A 113 25.06 49.41 73.29
CA GLY A 113 26.11 48.82 72.45
C GLY A 113 27.53 49.38 72.67
N ILE A 114 27.70 50.39 73.54
CA ILE A 114 29.02 50.90 73.94
C ILE A 114 29.51 50.15 75.18
N THR A 115 30.70 49.56 75.11
CA THR A 115 31.28 48.79 76.22
C THR A 115 31.54 49.70 77.42
N VAL A 116 31.16 49.24 78.61
CA VAL A 116 31.43 49.95 79.88
C VAL A 116 32.02 49.01 80.91
N THR A 117 32.75 49.58 81.87
CA THR A 117 33.22 48.89 83.07
C THR A 117 32.57 49.54 84.28
N ALA A 118 31.89 48.75 85.10
CA ALA A 118 31.30 49.20 86.35
C ALA A 118 32.01 48.59 87.57
N THR A 119 32.20 49.36 88.63
CA THR A 119 32.76 48.89 89.90
C THR A 119 31.67 48.52 90.91
N GLY A 120 32.02 47.85 92.01
CA GLY A 120 31.05 47.41 93.03
C GLY A 120 30.04 46.37 92.53
N ALA A 121 28.76 46.54 92.92
CA ALA A 121 27.65 45.68 92.48
C ALA A 121 27.37 45.80 90.98
N GLY A 122 27.69 46.95 90.36
CA GLY A 122 27.62 47.18 88.92
C GLY A 122 26.20 47.11 88.34
N THR A 123 25.17 47.37 89.15
CA THR A 123 23.77 47.18 88.77
C THR A 123 23.06 48.47 88.37
N SER A 124 23.68 49.63 88.62
CA SER A 124 23.16 50.95 88.23
C SER A 124 24.07 51.64 87.21
N LEU A 125 23.52 52.45 86.31
CA LEU A 125 24.30 53.33 85.43
C LEU A 125 25.26 54.27 86.21
N ASN A 126 24.97 54.54 87.50
CA ASN A 126 25.88 55.27 88.40
C ASN A 126 27.19 54.55 88.69
N ASP A 127 27.20 53.21 88.63
CA ASP A 127 28.33 52.37 88.98
C ASP A 127 29.38 52.30 87.85
N ILE A 128 29.08 52.90 86.69
CA ILE A 128 29.98 52.95 85.53
C ILE A 128 31.20 53.82 85.88
N ASP A 129 32.39 53.22 85.77
CA ASP A 129 33.69 53.86 86.02
C ASP A 129 34.49 54.10 84.74
N SER A 130 34.14 53.46 83.64
CA SER A 130 34.71 53.77 82.33
C SER A 130 33.78 53.36 81.22
N PHE A 131 33.86 54.03 80.08
CA PHE A 131 33.30 53.53 78.83
C PHE A 131 34.41 53.44 77.79
N THR A 132 34.26 52.50 76.86
CA THR A 132 35.20 52.26 75.76
C THR A 132 34.46 52.39 74.44
N ALA A 133 34.86 53.37 73.64
CA ALA A 133 34.32 53.62 72.31
C ALA A 133 35.46 53.63 71.28
N ASN A 134 35.30 52.88 70.17
CA ASN A 134 36.32 52.73 69.13
C ASN A 134 37.73 52.37 69.67
N GLY A 135 37.80 51.47 70.66
CA GLY A 135 39.06 51.03 71.26
C GLY A 135 39.73 52.05 72.19
N VAL A 136 39.11 53.20 72.45
CA VAL A 136 39.60 54.20 73.42
C VAL A 136 38.76 54.17 74.68
N THR A 137 39.40 53.84 75.79
CA THR A 137 38.77 53.77 77.11
C THR A 137 38.92 55.11 77.83
N THR A 138 37.78 55.74 78.14
CA THR A 138 37.74 56.92 79.01
C THR A 138 37.35 56.48 80.41
N THR A 139 38.31 56.55 81.34
CA THR A 139 38.08 56.20 82.75
C THR A 139 37.66 57.44 83.55
N LYS A 140 36.89 57.23 84.60
CA LYS A 140 36.43 58.28 85.53
C LYS A 140 37.59 58.99 86.22
N ALA A 141 38.72 58.29 86.38
CA ALA A 141 39.97 58.87 86.87
C ALA A 141 40.65 59.79 85.84
N ALA A 142 40.60 59.45 84.55
CA ALA A 142 41.24 60.23 83.49
C ALA A 142 40.42 61.46 83.07
N ASN A 143 39.08 61.33 83.02
CA ASN A 143 38.19 62.44 82.68
C ASN A 143 36.82 62.28 83.38
N PRO A 144 36.70 62.70 84.64
CA PRO A 144 35.47 62.53 85.42
C PRO A 144 34.28 63.26 84.81
N THR A 145 34.49 64.41 84.17
CA THR A 145 33.45 65.20 83.49
C THR A 145 32.89 64.46 82.28
N ALA A 146 33.75 63.88 81.45
CA ALA A 146 33.31 63.12 80.27
C ALA A 146 32.56 61.84 80.64
N VAL A 147 33.03 61.11 81.67
CA VAL A 147 32.31 59.92 82.16
C VAL A 147 30.98 60.31 82.80
N ALA A 148 30.91 61.40 83.57
CA ALA A 148 29.66 61.91 84.13
C ALA A 148 28.68 62.36 83.03
N ALA A 149 29.16 63.05 81.99
CA ALA A 149 28.35 63.48 80.84
C ALA A 149 27.82 62.27 80.05
N PHE A 150 28.66 61.26 79.79
CA PHE A 150 28.23 59.99 79.19
C PHE A 150 27.16 59.30 80.04
N ILE A 151 27.37 59.17 81.35
CA ILE A 151 26.40 58.54 82.27
C ILE A 151 25.09 59.34 82.33
N ASN A 152 25.16 60.67 82.32
CA ASN A 152 23.97 61.52 82.33
C ASN A 152 23.18 61.38 81.02
N ALA A 153 23.86 61.42 79.88
CA ALA A 153 23.24 61.15 78.58
C ALA A 153 22.64 59.74 78.54
N ALA A 154 23.35 58.73 79.06
CA ALA A 154 22.87 57.36 79.18
C ALA A 154 21.59 57.25 80.02
N LYS A 155 21.54 57.89 81.19
CA LYS A 155 20.38 57.80 82.10
C LYS A 155 19.17 58.59 81.61
N LYS A 156 19.38 59.79 81.06
CA LYS A 156 18.28 60.65 80.67
C LYS A 156 17.74 60.33 79.27
N GLY A 157 18.34 59.38 78.56
CA GLY A 157 17.99 59.10 77.17
C GLY A 157 18.43 60.23 76.23
N GLY A 158 19.59 60.82 76.48
CA GLY A 158 20.19 61.83 75.60
C GLY A 158 21.00 61.21 74.45
N ASN A 159 21.46 62.04 73.52
CA ASN A 159 22.20 61.55 72.35
C ASN A 159 23.68 61.30 72.70
N ILE A 160 24.23 60.19 72.19
CA ILE A 160 25.62 59.76 72.45
C ILE A 160 26.35 59.62 71.10
N ALA A 161 27.28 60.53 70.81
CA ALA A 161 28.13 60.53 69.62
C ALA A 161 29.61 60.33 70.02
N VAL A 162 30.13 59.12 69.80
CA VAL A 162 31.46 58.71 70.29
C VAL A 162 32.40 58.17 69.21
N GLY A 163 31.88 57.95 68.00
CA GLY A 163 32.68 57.61 66.83
C GLY A 163 33.33 58.83 66.18
N SER A 164 34.48 58.68 65.54
CA SER A 164 35.15 59.80 64.86
C SER A 164 34.27 60.35 63.73
N TYR A 165 34.02 61.66 63.70
CA TYR A 165 33.09 62.32 62.74
C TYR A 165 31.65 61.79 62.81
N SER A 166 31.22 61.26 63.95
CA SER A 166 29.85 60.79 64.15
C SER A 166 28.86 61.92 64.44
N SER A 167 27.59 61.71 64.13
CA SER A 167 26.51 62.66 64.37
C SER A 167 25.31 61.95 65.00
N ALA A 168 24.86 62.39 66.17
CA ALA A 168 23.66 61.93 66.87
C ALA A 168 22.72 63.13 67.10
N VAL A 169 21.53 63.16 66.47
CA VAL A 169 20.64 64.34 66.49
C VAL A 169 19.20 63.95 66.84
N GLY A 170 18.60 64.51 67.88
CA GLY A 170 17.21 64.25 68.31
C GLY A 170 17.09 63.83 69.78
N THR A 171 16.54 62.64 70.06
CA THR A 171 16.37 62.07 71.41
C THR A 171 16.94 60.64 71.45
N ALA A 172 17.63 60.26 72.53
CA ALA A 172 18.09 58.89 72.79
C ALA A 172 18.84 58.17 71.64
N ASN A 173 19.54 58.88 70.75
CA ASN A 173 20.28 58.25 69.66
C ASN A 173 21.73 57.92 70.05
N ILE A 174 22.29 56.89 69.43
CA ILE A 174 23.68 56.47 69.61
C ILE A 174 24.36 56.40 68.24
N ALA A 175 25.43 57.17 68.07
CA ALA A 175 26.31 57.13 66.92
C ALA A 175 27.73 56.78 67.41
N SER A 176 28.04 55.47 67.43
CA SER A 176 29.31 54.97 68.00
C SER A 176 30.33 54.53 66.95
N GLY A 177 29.92 54.37 65.69
CA GLY A 177 30.82 54.04 64.58
C GLY A 177 31.57 55.26 64.01
N SER A 178 32.72 55.04 63.36
CA SER A 178 33.40 56.11 62.61
C SER A 178 32.50 56.60 61.45
N HIS A 179 32.31 57.90 61.26
CA HIS A 179 31.41 58.50 60.26
C HIS A 179 29.95 58.03 60.36
N SER A 180 29.50 57.54 61.51
CA SER A 180 28.12 57.08 61.69
C SER A 180 27.16 58.24 61.94
N SER A 181 25.92 58.15 61.43
CA SER A 181 24.87 59.16 61.65
C SER A 181 23.62 58.54 62.26
N ALA A 182 23.21 58.98 63.44
CA ALA A 182 21.96 58.59 64.09
C ALA A 182 21.04 59.83 64.24
N MET A 183 19.82 59.81 63.71
CA MET A 183 18.93 61.00 63.70
C MET A 183 17.48 60.63 63.99
N GLY A 184 16.84 61.24 64.98
CA GLY A 184 15.43 61.01 65.36
C GLY A 184 15.29 60.60 66.83
N ASP A 185 14.66 59.48 67.12
CA ASP A 185 14.44 58.96 68.49
C ASP A 185 14.92 57.50 68.63
N GLY A 186 15.82 57.23 69.58
CA GLY A 186 16.19 55.85 69.95
C GLY A 186 17.02 55.06 68.93
N ASN A 187 17.64 55.71 67.93
CA ASN A 187 18.37 55.00 66.87
C ASN A 187 19.80 54.65 67.29
N ASN A 188 20.32 53.50 66.83
CA ASN A 188 21.68 53.03 67.09
C ASN A 188 22.46 52.79 65.80
N ALA A 189 23.42 53.66 65.50
CA ALA A 189 24.36 53.56 64.39
C ALA A 189 25.77 53.22 64.94
N SER A 190 26.07 51.93 65.09
CA SER A 190 27.34 51.45 65.67
C SER A 190 28.38 50.99 64.65
N GLY A 191 27.97 50.78 63.40
CA GLY A 191 28.90 50.42 62.31
C GLY A 191 29.69 51.63 61.78
N SER A 192 30.90 51.41 61.27
CA SER A 192 31.64 52.44 60.51
C SER A 192 30.83 52.86 59.26
N HIS A 193 30.64 54.14 59.00
CA HIS A 193 29.80 54.71 57.92
C HIS A 193 28.32 54.28 57.98
N SER A 194 27.83 53.85 59.15
CA SER A 194 26.43 53.43 59.31
C SER A 194 25.49 54.62 59.46
N SER A 195 24.23 54.47 59.05
CA SER A 195 23.20 55.52 59.18
C SER A 195 21.93 54.94 59.79
N ALA A 196 21.44 55.50 60.90
CA ALA A 196 20.18 55.10 61.53
C ALA A 196 19.27 56.32 61.71
N MET A 197 18.14 56.41 60.99
CA MET A 197 17.30 57.62 60.95
C MET A 197 15.82 57.30 61.19
N GLY A 198 15.16 57.97 62.13
CA GLY A 198 13.73 57.79 62.43
C GLY A 198 13.48 57.38 63.89
N TYR A 199 12.78 56.28 64.15
CA TYR A 199 12.46 55.78 65.50
C TYR A 199 12.99 54.36 65.72
N ASN A 200 13.86 54.15 66.72
CA ASN A 200 14.36 52.84 67.17
C ASN A 200 15.00 51.95 66.09
N ASN A 201 15.76 52.52 65.15
CA ASN A 201 16.44 51.75 64.11
C ASN A 201 17.86 51.33 64.54
N ASN A 202 18.32 50.15 64.10
CA ASN A 202 19.63 49.60 64.39
C ASN A 202 20.45 49.41 63.10
N ALA A 203 21.57 50.14 62.96
CA ALA A 203 22.55 49.99 61.88
C ALA A 203 23.90 49.60 62.50
N LEU A 204 24.12 48.29 62.65
CA LEU A 204 25.11 47.80 63.62
C LEU A 204 26.51 47.51 63.05
N VAL A 205 26.60 47.32 61.73
CA VAL A 205 27.82 46.86 61.03
C VAL A 205 28.23 47.86 59.93
N GLY A 206 29.47 47.80 59.45
CA GLY A 206 30.02 48.77 58.50
C GLY A 206 29.13 49.03 57.27
N SER A 207 28.96 50.30 56.91
CA SER A 207 28.14 50.81 55.80
C SER A 207 26.66 50.40 55.83
N SER A 208 26.12 49.96 56.97
CA SER A 208 24.71 49.61 57.10
C SER A 208 23.81 50.85 57.23
N SER A 209 22.58 50.78 56.72
CA SER A 209 21.61 51.88 56.76
C SER A 209 20.26 51.38 57.27
N ALA A 210 19.70 52.03 58.29
CA ALA A 210 18.40 51.69 58.85
C ALA A 210 17.53 52.96 58.98
N VAL A 211 16.47 53.08 58.18
CA VAL A 211 15.68 54.33 58.08
C VAL A 211 14.18 54.07 58.24
N GLY A 212 13.51 54.72 59.20
CA GLY A 212 12.06 54.61 59.43
C GLY A 212 11.73 54.24 60.88
N TYR A 213 10.97 53.17 61.11
CA TYR A 213 10.52 52.71 62.44
C TYR A 213 10.97 51.26 62.69
N LYS A 214 11.78 51.04 63.73
CA LYS A 214 12.22 49.72 64.22
C LYS A 214 12.88 48.80 63.16
N ASN A 215 13.65 49.37 62.25
CA ASN A 215 14.38 48.59 61.25
C ASN A 215 15.73 48.10 61.79
N ASN A 216 16.15 46.91 61.36
CA ASN A 216 17.40 46.26 61.73
C ASN A 216 18.25 46.01 60.48
N ALA A 217 19.38 46.72 60.36
CA ALA A 217 20.43 46.49 59.38
C ALA A 217 21.66 45.90 60.11
N LEU A 218 21.77 44.58 60.10
CA LEU A 218 22.60 43.80 61.03
C LEU A 218 23.90 43.26 60.43
N SER A 219 24.17 43.51 59.15
CA SER A 219 25.37 43.02 58.45
C SER A 219 26.01 44.08 57.55
N GLY A 220 27.19 43.78 57.00
CA GLY A 220 27.98 44.71 56.18
C GLY A 220 27.20 45.20 54.96
N SER A 221 27.14 46.52 54.76
CA SER A 221 26.42 47.18 53.66
C SER A 221 24.93 46.82 53.55
N SER A 222 24.30 46.33 54.63
CA SER A 222 22.87 46.02 54.64
C SER A 222 22.00 47.28 54.75
N SER A 223 20.80 47.28 54.16
CA SER A 223 19.90 48.43 54.13
C SER A 223 18.48 48.04 54.51
N ALA A 224 17.95 48.59 55.60
CA ALA A 224 16.60 48.33 56.10
C ALA A 224 15.79 49.64 56.15
N VAL A 225 14.74 49.79 55.32
CA VAL A 225 14.01 51.06 55.16
C VAL A 225 12.50 50.86 55.28
N GLY A 226 11.84 51.52 56.23
CA GLY A 226 10.38 51.48 56.42
C GLY A 226 9.94 51.12 57.84
N TYR A 227 9.16 50.07 58.03
CA TYR A 227 8.58 49.62 59.31
C TYR A 227 8.99 48.16 59.61
N TYR A 228 9.67 47.91 60.73
CA TYR A 228 10.04 46.56 61.20
C TYR A 228 10.79 45.66 60.19
N ASN A 229 11.60 46.23 59.30
CA ASN A 229 12.38 45.41 58.36
C ASN A 229 13.64 44.85 59.02
N ASN A 230 14.07 43.67 58.60
CA ASN A 230 15.27 42.98 59.07
C ASN A 230 16.19 42.59 57.90
N ALA A 231 17.21 43.40 57.63
CA ALA A 231 18.29 43.12 56.68
C ALA A 231 19.50 42.56 57.43
N SER A 232 19.63 41.23 57.46
CA SER A 232 20.64 40.50 58.24
C SER A 232 21.71 39.81 57.37
N GLY A 233 21.53 39.75 56.05
CA GLY A 233 22.56 39.28 55.12
C GLY A 233 23.55 40.39 54.72
N SER A 234 24.77 40.03 54.32
CA SER A 234 25.72 41.00 53.75
C SER A 234 25.16 41.58 52.44
N TYR A 235 25.27 42.89 52.20
CA TYR A 235 24.69 43.59 51.04
C TYR A 235 23.17 43.40 50.87
N SER A 236 22.46 42.94 51.89
CA SER A 236 21.02 42.70 51.80
C SER A 236 20.20 43.99 51.90
N SER A 237 19.02 44.02 51.26
CA SER A 237 18.10 45.15 51.33
C SER A 237 16.70 44.71 51.73
N ALA A 238 16.14 45.30 52.78
CA ALA A 238 14.77 45.07 53.22
C ALA A 238 14.00 46.40 53.26
N VAL A 239 13.03 46.59 52.35
CA VAL A 239 12.34 47.88 52.15
C VAL A 239 10.83 47.71 52.22
N GLY A 240 10.14 48.43 53.11
CA GLY A 240 8.68 48.40 53.26
C GLY A 240 8.24 48.06 54.69
N SER A 241 7.41 47.04 54.89
CA SER A 241 6.91 46.60 56.22
C SER A 241 7.22 45.14 56.50
N ASP A 242 7.82 44.81 57.65
CA ASP A 242 7.97 43.44 58.13
C ASP A 242 8.71 42.49 57.16
N ASN A 243 9.63 43.02 56.34
CA ASN A 243 10.41 42.20 55.42
C ASN A 243 11.67 41.65 56.10
N THR A 244 12.07 40.44 55.73
CA THR A 244 13.31 39.80 56.17
C THR A 244 14.20 39.49 54.96
N ALA A 245 15.37 40.12 54.88
CA ALA A 245 16.41 39.82 53.90
C ALA A 245 17.63 39.24 54.65
N SER A 246 17.74 37.90 54.68
CA SER A 246 18.78 37.19 55.47
C SER A 246 19.85 36.52 54.62
N GLY A 247 19.66 36.39 53.31
CA GLY A 247 20.70 35.90 52.39
C GLY A 247 21.72 36.98 52.03
N SER A 248 22.94 36.60 51.63
CA SER A 248 23.88 37.55 51.01
C SER A 248 23.27 38.12 49.74
N ASP A 249 23.42 39.43 49.50
CA ASP A 249 22.93 40.13 48.30
C ASP A 249 21.42 39.95 48.05
N SER A 250 20.66 39.61 49.10
CA SER A 250 19.22 39.36 49.01
C SER A 250 18.42 40.66 49.10
N SER A 251 17.26 40.70 48.43
CA SER A 251 16.38 41.86 48.42
C SER A 251 14.96 41.47 48.77
N ALA A 252 14.39 42.07 49.81
CA ALA A 252 13.00 41.89 50.23
C ALA A 252 12.27 43.24 50.22
N VAL A 253 11.35 43.44 49.27
CA VAL A 253 10.69 44.74 49.04
C VAL A 253 9.17 44.60 49.08
N GLY A 254 8.49 45.36 49.94
CA GLY A 254 7.02 45.37 50.08
C GLY A 254 6.55 45.04 51.49
N SER A 255 5.72 44.01 51.70
CA SER A 255 5.20 43.66 53.03
C SER A 255 5.24 42.16 53.35
N TYR A 256 5.82 41.77 54.49
CA TYR A 256 5.93 40.37 54.93
C TYR A 256 6.71 39.45 53.96
N ASN A 257 7.68 39.96 53.21
CA ASN A 257 8.49 39.13 52.33
C ASN A 257 9.71 38.56 53.06
N THR A 258 10.13 37.35 52.67
CA THR A 258 11.33 36.69 53.17
C THR A 258 12.26 36.34 51.99
N ALA A 259 13.42 36.97 51.91
CA ALA A 259 14.50 36.64 50.98
C ALA A 259 15.67 36.03 51.77
N SER A 260 15.73 34.70 51.83
CA SER A 260 16.70 33.96 52.66
C SER A 260 17.79 33.25 51.86
N GLY A 261 17.63 33.09 50.55
CA GLY A 261 18.68 32.57 49.67
C GLY A 261 19.72 33.63 49.31
N SER A 262 20.96 33.22 49.00
CA SER A 262 21.95 34.13 48.40
C SER A 262 21.45 34.65 47.06
N ASP A 263 21.61 35.94 46.78
CA ASP A 263 21.19 36.59 45.54
C ASP A 263 19.69 36.43 45.25
N SER A 264 18.88 36.22 46.30
CA SER A 264 17.44 36.02 46.18
C SER A 264 16.66 37.33 46.22
N SER A 265 15.52 37.38 45.53
CA SER A 265 14.66 38.56 45.48
C SER A 265 13.22 38.20 45.80
N ALA A 266 12.65 38.85 46.81
CA ALA A 266 11.25 38.70 47.22
C ALA A 266 10.55 40.08 47.16
N VAL A 267 9.65 40.28 46.20
CA VAL A 267 9.02 41.59 45.93
C VAL A 267 7.50 41.49 45.94
N GLY A 268 6.80 42.31 46.74
CA GLY A 268 5.34 42.34 46.82
C GLY A 268 4.85 42.06 48.24
N SER A 269 4.00 41.05 48.44
CA SER A 269 3.51 40.69 49.78
C SER A 269 3.49 39.18 50.05
N TYR A 270 3.93 38.77 51.24
CA TYR A 270 3.97 37.35 51.68
C TYR A 270 4.81 36.43 50.78
N ASN A 271 5.79 36.94 50.03
CA ASN A 271 6.64 36.11 49.18
C ASN A 271 7.81 35.52 49.96
N THR A 272 8.19 34.29 49.63
CA THR A 272 9.36 33.59 50.17
C THR A 272 10.30 33.18 49.04
N ALA A 273 11.48 33.81 48.96
CA ALA A 273 12.57 33.43 48.07
C ALA A 273 13.71 32.80 48.90
N SER A 274 13.72 31.47 49.00
CA SER A 274 14.68 30.74 49.84
C SER A 274 15.76 30.00 49.05
N GLY A 275 15.60 29.87 47.73
CA GLY A 275 16.62 29.30 46.86
C GLY A 275 17.73 30.31 46.53
N ILE A 276 18.94 29.83 46.24
CA ILE A 276 20.02 30.69 45.72
C ILE A 276 19.65 31.15 44.31
N PHE A 277 19.83 32.44 44.00
CA PHE A 277 19.38 33.11 42.77
C PHE A 277 17.87 32.99 42.50
N SER A 278 17.05 32.76 43.54
CA SER A 278 15.60 32.60 43.37
C SER A 278 14.87 33.94 43.35
N SER A 279 13.74 34.01 42.65
CA SER A 279 12.92 35.21 42.55
C SER A 279 11.45 34.90 42.86
N ALA A 280 10.88 35.57 43.86
CA ALA A 280 9.49 35.47 44.24
C ALA A 280 8.81 36.85 44.16
N VAL A 281 7.90 37.06 43.22
CA VAL A 281 7.32 38.39 42.92
C VAL A 281 5.80 38.35 42.88
N GLY A 282 5.12 39.19 43.67
CA GLY A 282 3.66 39.32 43.69
C GLY A 282 3.06 39.03 45.07
N TYR A 283 2.12 38.08 45.19
CA TYR A 283 1.45 37.74 46.44
C TYR A 283 1.61 36.26 46.81
N GLY A 284 2.19 35.95 47.98
CA GLY A 284 2.18 34.60 48.54
C GLY A 284 2.98 33.55 47.77
N ASN A 285 3.97 33.94 46.96
CA ASN A 285 4.76 33.00 46.15
C ASN A 285 5.91 32.37 46.95
N ALA A 286 6.28 31.13 46.61
CA ALA A 286 7.40 30.40 47.18
C ALA A 286 8.38 29.95 46.08
N ALA A 287 9.58 30.53 46.06
CA ALA A 287 10.68 30.14 45.18
C ALA A 287 11.81 29.53 46.02
N SER A 288 11.86 28.19 46.10
CA SER A 288 12.79 27.46 46.99
C SER A 288 13.86 26.67 46.25
N GLY A 289 13.76 26.54 44.92
CA GLY A 289 14.80 25.91 44.09
C GLY A 289 15.94 26.85 43.69
N PHE A 290 17.10 26.30 43.32
CA PHE A 290 18.22 27.03 42.73
C PHE A 290 17.79 27.69 41.40
N PHE A 291 17.96 29.00 41.23
CA PHE A 291 17.45 29.75 40.05
C PHE A 291 15.95 29.55 39.77
N SER A 292 15.14 29.32 40.80
CA SER A 292 13.69 29.17 40.63
C SER A 292 12.97 30.53 40.57
N ASN A 293 11.90 30.61 39.79
CA ASN A 293 11.09 31.82 39.64
C ASN A 293 9.63 31.52 40.00
N ALA A 294 9.07 32.25 40.97
CA ALA A 294 7.66 32.18 41.35
C ALA A 294 7.03 33.58 41.24
N ILE A 295 6.26 33.84 40.19
CA ILE A 295 5.79 35.19 39.83
C ILE A 295 4.26 35.22 39.70
N GLY A 296 3.59 36.15 40.40
CA GLY A 296 2.14 36.34 40.38
C GLY A 296 1.51 36.07 41.76
N GLY A 297 0.58 35.12 41.87
CA GLY A 297 -0.12 34.80 43.13
C GLY A 297 -0.01 33.33 43.54
N GLN A 298 0.40 33.04 44.78
CA GLN A 298 0.37 31.69 45.38
C GLN A 298 1.09 30.61 44.57
N ASN A 299 2.13 30.95 43.81
CA ASN A 299 2.90 29.99 43.03
C ASN A 299 3.98 29.29 43.88
N SER A 300 4.33 28.06 43.51
CA SER A 300 5.40 27.28 44.14
C SER A 300 6.39 26.75 43.10
N ALA A 301 7.61 27.27 43.10
CA ALA A 301 8.73 26.80 42.28
C ALA A 301 9.82 26.20 43.18
N SER A 302 9.89 24.86 43.24
CA SER A 302 10.60 24.16 44.33
C SER A 302 11.86 23.39 43.91
N LYS A 303 12.21 23.40 42.62
CA LYS A 303 13.39 22.70 42.09
C LYS A 303 14.26 23.61 41.22
N THR A 304 15.45 23.13 40.87
CA THR A 304 16.42 23.88 40.08
C THR A 304 15.82 24.33 38.74
N LEU A 305 15.96 25.62 38.42
CA LEU A 305 15.47 26.24 37.17
C LEU A 305 13.97 26.02 36.93
N SER A 306 13.18 25.85 37.99
CA SER A 306 11.73 25.72 37.89
C SER A 306 11.05 27.10 37.81
N ASN A 307 10.05 27.24 36.94
CA ASN A 307 9.31 28.47 36.72
C ASN A 307 7.82 28.26 37.00
N ALA A 308 7.28 28.95 38.00
CA ALA A 308 5.86 28.97 38.31
C ALA A 308 5.32 30.40 38.14
N ILE A 309 4.58 30.68 37.07
CA ILE A 309 4.19 32.04 36.66
C ILE A 309 2.69 32.15 36.46
N GLY A 310 2.05 33.10 37.13
CA GLY A 310 0.61 33.37 37.08
C GLY A 310 -0.04 33.15 38.45
N SER A 311 -1.06 32.31 38.58
CA SER A 311 -1.74 32.05 39.85
C SER A 311 -1.72 30.57 40.20
N ARG A 312 -1.34 30.20 41.43
CA ARG A 312 -1.41 28.83 42.00
C ARG A 312 -0.77 27.74 41.14
N ASN A 313 0.36 28.03 40.51
CA ASN A 313 1.10 27.05 39.73
C ASN A 313 2.12 26.30 40.60
N GLN A 314 2.31 25.01 40.32
CA GLN A 314 3.31 24.16 40.97
C GLN A 314 4.35 23.68 39.96
N ALA A 315 5.53 24.26 40.00
CA ALA A 315 6.70 23.82 39.24
C ALA A 315 7.64 23.05 40.19
N THR A 316 7.44 21.74 40.28
CA THR A 316 8.14 20.87 41.25
C THR A 316 9.13 19.91 40.61
N GLY A 317 9.36 20.03 39.29
CA GLY A 317 10.40 19.31 38.57
C GLY A 317 11.62 20.20 38.27
N THR A 318 12.79 19.59 38.08
CA THR A 318 13.96 20.34 37.58
C THR A 318 13.67 20.83 36.16
N LEU A 319 13.99 22.09 35.82
CA LEU A 319 13.68 22.71 34.52
C LEU A 319 12.18 22.75 34.17
N SER A 320 11.28 22.57 35.14
CA SER A 320 9.83 22.51 34.87
C SER A 320 9.20 23.89 34.74
N ASN A 321 8.22 24.04 33.84
CA ASN A 321 7.47 25.27 33.65
C ASN A 321 5.99 25.05 33.96
N ALA A 322 5.45 25.75 34.95
CA ALA A 322 4.02 25.79 35.26
C ALA A 322 3.53 27.23 35.08
N ILE A 323 2.83 27.51 33.99
CA ILE A 323 2.49 28.88 33.56
C ILE A 323 0.98 29.01 33.33
N GLY A 324 0.37 30.07 33.85
CA GLY A 324 -1.05 30.38 33.67
C GLY A 324 -1.79 30.44 35.00
N SER A 325 -3.06 30.02 35.02
CA SER A 325 -3.91 30.15 36.22
C SER A 325 -4.39 28.80 36.74
N GLY A 326 -4.15 28.53 38.01
CA GLY A 326 -4.85 27.53 38.80
C GLY A 326 -6.13 28.11 39.38
N ILE A 327 -7.29 27.64 38.90
CA ILE A 327 -8.61 28.18 39.25
C ILE A 327 -8.88 28.12 40.78
N ASN A 328 -9.32 29.25 41.36
CA ASN A 328 -9.97 29.35 42.66
C ASN A 328 -11.44 28.91 42.59
N ASN A 329 -11.97 28.35 43.69
CA ASN A 329 -13.43 28.36 43.87
C ASN A 329 -13.90 29.83 43.85
N ALA A 330 -14.89 30.12 42.99
CA ALA A 330 -15.35 31.44 42.54
C ALA A 330 -15.30 32.61 43.54
N LEU A 331 -14.96 33.81 43.03
CA LEU A 331 -15.29 35.07 43.69
C LEU A 331 -16.79 35.31 43.56
N ILE A 332 -17.55 34.98 44.62
CA ILE A 332 -18.95 35.40 44.74
C ILE A 332 -18.93 36.88 45.13
N VAL A 333 -19.24 37.78 44.20
CA VAL A 333 -19.43 39.20 44.53
C VAL A 333 -20.75 39.33 45.33
N PRO A 334 -20.73 39.83 46.58
CA PRO A 334 -21.96 40.04 47.33
C PRO A 334 -22.70 41.26 46.76
N GLY A 335 -23.64 41.01 45.85
CA GLY A 335 -24.65 41.94 45.36
C GLY A 335 -25.95 41.20 45.13
N ALA A 336 -27.09 41.86 45.36
CA ALA A 336 -28.43 41.26 45.34
C ALA A 336 -28.66 40.40 44.08
N GLY A 337 -28.54 39.06 44.23
CA GLY A 337 -28.67 38.09 43.14
C GLY A 337 -27.70 36.91 43.20
N GLY A 338 -26.56 37.03 43.89
CA GLY A 338 -25.64 35.90 44.15
C GLY A 338 -24.98 35.27 42.93
N VAL A 339 -25.01 35.90 41.76
CA VAL A 339 -24.51 35.38 40.48
C VAL A 339 -22.97 35.42 40.42
N ILE A 340 -22.34 34.36 39.91
CA ILE A 340 -20.90 34.36 39.63
C ILE A 340 -20.62 35.18 38.37
N THR A 341 -19.88 36.28 38.49
CA THR A 341 -19.53 37.16 37.35
C THR A 341 -18.13 36.90 36.79
N SER A 342 -17.27 36.25 37.57
CA SER A 342 -15.94 35.82 37.13
C SER A 342 -15.39 34.70 38.00
N ILE A 343 -14.46 33.91 37.45
CA ILE A 343 -13.62 32.96 38.19
C ILE A 343 -12.17 33.22 37.77
N ASP A 344 -11.32 33.60 38.72
CA ASP A 344 -9.93 34.02 38.48
C ASP A 344 -9.80 34.99 37.28
N ASP A 345 -10.56 36.08 37.35
CA ASP A 345 -10.61 37.15 36.36
C ASP A 345 -11.10 36.75 34.96
N ILE A 346 -11.50 35.50 34.73
CA ILE A 346 -12.23 35.09 33.53
C ILE A 346 -13.68 35.59 33.67
N PRO A 347 -14.14 36.55 32.86
CA PRO A 347 -15.52 37.01 32.90
C PRO A 347 -16.44 35.87 32.50
N ILE A 348 -17.44 35.58 33.32
CA ILE A 348 -18.49 34.64 32.95
C ILE A 348 -19.85 35.30 33.14
N THR A 349 -20.75 35.05 32.20
CA THR A 349 -22.17 35.37 32.38
C THR A 349 -22.85 34.06 32.72
N THR A 350 -23.45 33.99 33.90
CA THR A 350 -24.22 32.81 34.31
C THR A 350 -25.45 33.23 35.10
N THR A 351 -26.44 32.34 35.21
CA THR A 351 -27.53 32.44 36.20
C THR A 351 -27.23 31.63 37.47
N ALA A 352 -26.09 30.93 37.53
CA ALA A 352 -25.69 30.12 38.67
C ALA A 352 -25.18 30.98 39.82
N THR A 353 -25.63 30.63 41.04
CA THR A 353 -25.25 31.34 42.27
C THR A 353 -24.16 30.64 43.10
N SER A 354 -23.70 29.48 42.63
CA SER A 354 -22.61 28.73 43.24
C SER A 354 -21.84 27.91 42.20
N VAL A 355 -20.58 27.59 42.51
CA VAL A 355 -19.73 26.77 41.63
C VAL A 355 -20.35 25.39 41.39
N ALA A 356 -21.03 24.84 42.40
CA ALA A 356 -21.75 23.57 42.27
C ALA A 356 -22.96 23.68 41.31
N ALA A 357 -23.64 24.83 41.27
CA ALA A 357 -24.78 25.12 40.40
C ALA A 357 -24.38 25.44 38.95
N LEU A 358 -23.08 25.66 38.64
CA LEU A 358 -22.62 25.82 37.25
C LEU A 358 -22.85 24.53 36.43
N ARG A 359 -22.92 23.35 37.08
CA ARG A 359 -23.10 22.03 36.43
C ARG A 359 -24.42 21.86 35.64
N THR A 360 -25.37 22.79 35.76
CA THR A 360 -26.70 22.71 35.11
C THR A 360 -26.84 23.62 33.88
N ASN A 361 -25.80 23.78 33.06
CA ASN A 361 -25.82 24.55 31.79
C ASN A 361 -26.12 26.07 31.90
N ASN A 362 -26.05 26.64 33.09
CA ASN A 362 -26.41 28.03 33.36
C ASN A 362 -25.36 29.07 32.90
N ILE A 363 -24.29 28.67 32.23
CA ILE A 363 -23.27 29.58 31.67
C ILE A 363 -23.74 30.04 30.29
N THR A 364 -23.89 31.35 30.08
CA THR A 364 -24.29 31.95 28.80
C THR A 364 -23.13 32.67 28.11
N ALA A 365 -22.06 33.02 28.82
CA ALA A 365 -20.83 33.51 28.21
C ALA A 365 -19.58 33.14 29.02
N ILE A 366 -18.46 32.94 28.35
CA ILE A 366 -17.12 32.74 28.94
C ILE A 366 -16.15 33.62 28.15
N ASP A 367 -15.43 34.51 28.83
CA ASP A 367 -14.39 35.37 28.24
C ASP A 367 -14.85 36.11 26.96
N GLY A 368 -16.01 36.76 27.03
CA GLY A 368 -16.58 37.49 25.90
C GLY A 368 -17.18 36.63 24.77
N ASN A 369 -17.02 35.30 24.78
CA ASN A 369 -17.79 34.40 23.93
C ASN A 369 -19.22 34.31 24.48
N THR A 370 -20.18 34.92 23.79
CA THR A 370 -21.60 35.00 24.18
C THR A 370 -22.43 33.78 23.79
N ASN A 371 -21.82 32.77 23.16
CA ASN A 371 -22.50 31.52 22.83
C ASN A 371 -21.56 30.29 22.93
N PRO A 372 -21.01 30.00 24.13
CA PRO A 372 -20.15 28.83 24.31
C PRO A 372 -20.97 27.56 24.08
N THR A 373 -20.41 26.63 23.31
CA THR A 373 -20.95 25.29 23.06
C THR A 373 -21.13 24.52 24.38
N PHE A 374 -21.98 23.48 24.37
CA PHE A 374 -22.18 22.62 25.55
C PHE A 374 -20.84 22.06 26.07
N ASP A 375 -19.96 21.69 25.15
CA ASP A 375 -18.64 21.16 25.45
C ASP A 375 -17.70 22.20 26.06
N GLU A 376 -17.74 23.46 25.59
CA GLU A 376 -17.01 24.60 26.18
C GLU A 376 -17.50 24.96 27.59
N LYS A 377 -18.83 24.91 27.83
CA LYS A 377 -19.40 25.15 29.17
C LYS A 377 -18.98 24.07 30.16
N ARG A 378 -19.18 22.79 29.79
CA ARG A 378 -18.76 21.64 30.58
C ARG A 378 -17.25 21.66 30.82
N ALA A 379 -16.50 22.15 29.84
CA ALA A 379 -15.06 22.28 29.89
C ALA A 379 -14.55 23.21 30.96
N PHE A 380 -15.10 24.42 30.95
CA PHE A 380 -14.83 25.41 31.97
C PHE A 380 -15.17 24.89 33.37
N ILE A 381 -16.33 24.23 33.52
CA ILE A 381 -16.79 23.68 34.81
C ILE A 381 -15.87 22.57 35.35
N ASP A 382 -15.38 21.70 34.48
CA ASP A 382 -14.48 20.61 34.86
C ASP A 382 -13.08 21.13 35.21
N ALA A 383 -12.59 22.16 34.50
CA ALA A 383 -11.34 22.82 34.83
C ALA A 383 -11.39 23.59 36.16
N VAL A 384 -12.53 24.21 36.49
CA VAL A 384 -12.78 24.81 37.80
C VAL A 384 -12.68 23.76 38.91
N GLN A 385 -13.04 22.51 38.64
CA GLN A 385 -12.97 21.41 39.61
C GLN A 385 -11.58 20.77 39.73
N LYS A 386 -10.74 20.86 38.69
CA LYS A 386 -9.51 20.06 38.57
C LYS A 386 -8.23 20.70 39.14
N GLY A 387 -8.21 22.00 39.45
CA GLY A 387 -7.19 22.64 40.31
C GLY A 387 -5.73 22.64 39.80
N GLN A 388 -5.13 23.84 39.73
CA GLN A 388 -3.69 24.14 39.54
C GLN A 388 -2.99 23.58 38.29
N ASN A 389 -2.13 24.39 37.65
CA ASN A 389 -1.15 23.81 36.71
C ASN A 389 0.00 23.20 37.50
N ARG A 390 0.30 21.93 37.23
CA ARG A 390 1.35 21.18 37.91
C ARG A 390 2.33 20.60 36.91
N ALA A 391 3.56 21.09 36.94
CA ALA A 391 4.68 20.56 36.17
C ALA A 391 5.66 19.87 37.14
N SER A 392 5.51 18.56 37.32
CA SER A 392 6.29 17.79 38.30
C SER A 392 7.40 16.93 37.69
N GLY A 393 7.33 16.65 36.39
CA GLY A 393 8.38 15.93 35.67
C GLY A 393 9.62 16.80 35.41
N VAL A 394 10.78 16.18 35.23
CA VAL A 394 11.99 16.89 34.78
C VAL A 394 11.73 17.47 33.39
N ALA A 395 12.01 18.76 33.18
CA ALA A 395 11.73 19.49 31.95
C ALA A 395 10.25 19.42 31.49
N ALA A 396 9.32 19.20 32.40
CA ALA A 396 7.89 19.17 32.08
C ALA A 396 7.31 20.58 31.94
N SER A 397 6.31 20.75 31.08
CA SER A 397 5.66 22.03 30.82
C SER A 397 4.14 21.90 30.97
N ALA A 398 3.57 22.61 31.93
CA ALA A 398 2.13 22.74 32.14
C ALA A 398 1.72 24.20 31.90
N VAL A 399 1.03 24.49 30.79
CA VAL A 399 0.72 25.87 30.36
C VAL A 399 -0.77 26.05 30.11
N GLY A 400 -1.39 27.04 30.76
CA GLY A 400 -2.81 27.36 30.61
C GLY A 400 -3.55 27.24 31.94
N VAL A 401 -4.55 26.38 32.00
CA VAL A 401 -5.40 26.22 33.20
C VAL A 401 -5.57 24.75 33.58
N SER A 402 -5.26 24.42 34.83
CA SER A 402 -5.48 23.10 35.43
C SER A 402 -4.80 21.92 34.70
N ASN A 403 -3.63 22.14 34.10
CA ASN A 403 -2.88 21.08 33.40
C ASN A 403 -1.94 20.32 34.34
N ASN A 404 -1.75 19.02 34.11
CA ASN A 404 -0.84 18.17 34.87
C ASN A 404 0.20 17.52 33.94
N ALA A 405 1.42 18.04 33.94
CA ALA A 405 2.58 17.50 33.21
C ALA A 405 3.52 16.79 34.21
N SER A 406 3.34 15.48 34.36
CA SER A 406 4.07 14.68 35.37
C SER A 406 5.16 13.79 34.80
N GLY A 407 5.15 13.50 33.49
CA GLY A 407 6.22 12.75 32.82
C GLY A 407 7.46 13.61 32.58
N ALA A 408 8.64 13.00 32.53
CA ALA A 408 9.87 13.72 32.15
C ALA A 408 9.77 14.20 30.69
N GLY A 409 10.00 15.49 30.43
CA GLY A 409 9.84 16.12 29.11
C GLY A 409 8.40 16.19 28.61
N SER A 410 7.41 16.00 29.49
CA SER A 410 5.99 16.01 29.10
C SER A 410 5.44 17.43 28.92
N ASN A 411 4.49 17.60 28.00
CA ASN A 411 3.86 18.89 27.70
C ASN A 411 2.34 18.79 27.86
N ALA A 412 1.76 19.57 28.77
CA ALA A 412 0.32 19.70 28.94
C ALA A 412 -0.08 21.17 28.72
N VAL A 413 -0.73 21.48 27.59
CA VAL A 413 -1.02 22.86 27.18
C VAL A 413 -2.49 23.05 26.85
N GLY A 414 -3.13 24.05 27.47
CA GLY A 414 -4.53 24.40 27.27
C GLY A 414 -5.33 24.29 28.57
N LEU A 415 -6.43 23.55 28.56
CA LEU A 415 -7.38 23.46 29.68
C LEU A 415 -7.57 22.01 30.13
N GLY A 416 -7.13 21.67 31.36
CA GLY A 416 -7.42 20.38 31.98
C GLY A 416 -6.67 19.17 31.41
N ASN A 417 -5.56 19.37 30.69
CA ASN A 417 -4.83 18.26 30.06
C ASN A 417 -3.94 17.51 31.06
N THR A 418 -3.74 16.21 30.83
CA THR A 418 -2.83 15.36 31.61
C THR A 418 -1.79 14.72 30.69
N ALA A 419 -0.52 15.05 30.87
CA ALA A 419 0.61 14.44 30.18
C ALA A 419 1.51 13.73 31.21
N SER A 420 1.35 12.42 31.35
CA SER A 420 2.04 11.62 32.37
C SER A 420 3.10 10.68 31.80
N GLY A 421 3.03 10.37 30.51
CA GLY A 421 4.08 9.61 29.83
C GLY A 421 5.37 10.42 29.69
N ILE A 422 6.52 9.75 29.72
CA ILE A 422 7.81 10.39 29.38
C ILE A 422 7.72 10.90 27.93
N THR A 423 8.12 12.16 27.73
CA THR A 423 8.08 12.89 26.46
C THR A 423 6.69 12.88 25.79
N SER A 424 5.62 12.77 26.59
CA SER A 424 4.24 12.80 26.10
C SER A 424 3.72 14.22 25.91
N SER A 425 2.74 14.41 25.03
CA SER A 425 2.13 15.72 24.78
C SER A 425 0.60 15.65 24.81
N ALA A 426 -0.03 16.51 25.61
CA ALA A 426 -1.47 16.67 25.70
C ALA A 426 -1.84 18.14 25.45
N LEU A 427 -2.48 18.45 24.32
CA LEU A 427 -2.71 19.82 23.84
C LEU A 427 -4.19 20.07 23.54
N GLY A 428 -4.76 21.15 24.07
CA GLY A 428 -6.16 21.54 23.84
C GLY A 428 -7.00 21.43 25.11
N TYR A 429 -8.13 20.71 25.06
CA TYR A 429 -9.04 20.55 26.19
C TYR A 429 -9.12 19.08 26.67
N ASN A 430 -8.87 18.85 27.95
CA ASN A 430 -9.06 17.59 28.67
C ASN A 430 -8.44 16.36 27.99
N ASN A 431 -7.33 16.52 27.30
CA ASN A 431 -6.62 15.40 26.67
C ASN A 431 -5.75 14.68 27.69
N THR A 432 -5.58 13.37 27.50
CA THR A 432 -4.83 12.49 28.40
C THR A 432 -3.80 11.71 27.61
N ALA A 433 -2.51 12.02 27.78
CA ALA A 433 -1.37 11.34 27.16
C ALA A 433 -0.57 10.59 28.24
N LEU A 434 -0.74 9.26 28.30
CA LEU A 434 -0.16 8.42 29.37
C LEU A 434 1.02 7.57 28.89
N GLY A 435 1.06 7.22 27.60
CA GLY A 435 2.13 6.37 27.04
C GLY A 435 3.45 7.11 26.83
N TYR A 436 4.56 6.37 26.81
CA TYR A 436 5.87 6.89 26.38
C TYR A 436 5.78 7.49 24.98
N LEU A 437 6.23 8.74 24.75
CA LEU A 437 6.11 9.45 23.46
C LEU A 437 4.67 9.54 22.90
N SER A 438 3.64 9.44 23.75
CA SER A 438 2.25 9.55 23.30
C SER A 438 1.82 11.00 23.04
N SER A 439 0.87 11.20 22.13
CA SER A 439 0.34 12.53 21.78
C SER A 439 -1.19 12.52 21.78
N ALA A 440 -1.82 13.42 22.53
CA ALA A 440 -3.26 13.62 22.57
C ALA A 440 -3.60 15.09 22.31
N VAL A 441 -4.29 15.39 21.19
CA VAL A 441 -4.50 16.76 20.72
C VAL A 441 -5.96 17.00 20.34
N GLY A 442 -6.57 18.09 20.85
CA GLY A 442 -7.94 18.48 20.54
C GLY A 442 -8.84 18.49 21.77
N TYR A 443 -9.98 17.79 21.72
CA TYR A 443 -10.97 17.72 22.80
C TYR A 443 -11.10 16.28 23.33
N ASN A 444 -10.81 16.07 24.62
CA ASN A 444 -11.11 14.85 25.36
C ASN A 444 -10.52 13.56 24.74
N ASN A 445 -9.35 13.63 24.13
CA ASN A 445 -8.67 12.46 23.55
C ASN A 445 -7.83 11.74 24.61
N THR A 446 -7.68 10.42 24.46
CA THR A 446 -6.82 9.58 25.29
C THR A 446 -5.80 8.86 24.41
N ALA A 447 -4.51 9.06 24.69
CA ALA A 447 -3.39 8.35 24.07
C ALA A 447 -2.61 7.61 25.17
N SER A 448 -2.99 6.34 25.43
CA SER A 448 -2.42 5.56 26.53
C SER A 448 -1.37 4.54 26.09
N GLY A 449 -1.34 4.17 24.80
CA GLY A 449 -0.31 3.30 24.27
C GLY A 449 1.05 4.01 24.12
N SER A 450 2.15 3.29 24.24
CA SER A 450 3.48 3.84 23.90
C SER A 450 3.51 4.24 22.42
N VAL A 451 4.01 5.43 22.12
CA VAL A 451 4.08 6.04 20.77
C VAL A 451 2.70 6.15 20.10
N SER A 452 1.62 6.20 20.90
CA SER A 452 0.26 6.35 20.38
C SER A 452 -0.10 7.81 20.09
N SER A 453 -0.99 8.03 19.13
CA SER A 453 -1.47 9.37 18.76
C SER A 453 -2.99 9.43 18.70
N ALA A 454 -3.62 10.34 19.45
CA ALA A 454 -5.06 10.58 19.46
C ALA A 454 -5.35 12.06 19.12
N LEU A 455 -5.95 12.33 17.95
CA LEU A 455 -6.17 13.69 17.43
C LEU A 455 -7.64 13.94 17.07
N GLY A 456 -8.25 14.99 17.63
CA GLY A 456 -9.60 15.43 17.29
C GLY A 456 -10.54 15.47 18.51
N HIS A 457 -11.65 14.76 18.49
CA HIS A 457 -12.67 14.79 19.54
C HIS A 457 -12.96 13.38 20.10
N VAL A 458 -12.69 13.12 21.38
CA VAL A 458 -13.07 11.87 22.08
C VAL A 458 -12.44 10.61 21.46
N ASN A 459 -11.24 10.70 20.88
CA ASN A 459 -10.55 9.51 20.37
C ASN A 459 -9.79 8.78 21.48
N ASN A 460 -9.66 7.46 21.35
CA ASN A 460 -8.87 6.61 22.23
C ASN A 460 -7.84 5.79 21.43
N ALA A 461 -6.56 6.12 21.57
CA ALA A 461 -5.44 5.38 21.02
C ALA A 461 -4.73 4.64 22.16
N SER A 462 -5.16 3.42 22.46
CA SER A 462 -4.66 2.65 23.59
C SER A 462 -3.65 1.57 23.20
N GLY A 463 -3.60 1.18 21.92
CA GLY A 463 -2.60 0.24 21.41
C GLY A 463 -1.21 0.89 21.32
N VAL A 464 -0.16 0.11 21.49
CA VAL A 464 1.23 0.57 21.24
C VAL A 464 1.40 0.87 19.74
N TYR A 465 1.98 2.02 19.40
CA TYR A 465 2.05 2.59 18.04
C TYR A 465 0.68 2.83 17.36
N SER A 466 -0.41 2.88 18.13
CA SER A 466 -1.74 3.11 17.56
C SER A 466 -2.00 4.57 17.20
N THR A 467 -2.84 4.81 16.19
CA THR A 467 -3.22 6.16 15.77
C THR A 467 -4.74 6.28 15.63
N ALA A 468 -5.36 7.22 16.34
CA ALA A 468 -6.79 7.52 16.27
C ALA A 468 -7.00 8.99 15.89
N VAL A 469 -7.67 9.27 14.76
CA VAL A 469 -7.86 10.64 14.25
C VAL A 469 -9.31 10.88 13.82
N GLY A 470 -9.90 11.99 14.26
CA GLY A 470 -11.27 12.38 13.92
C GLY A 470 -12.15 12.49 15.16
N SER A 471 -13.30 11.83 15.19
CA SER A 471 -14.21 11.86 16.34
C SER A 471 -14.65 10.47 16.82
N ASN A 472 -14.49 10.20 18.11
CA ASN A 472 -14.93 8.97 18.78
C ASN A 472 -14.31 7.68 18.23
N ASN A 473 -13.09 7.71 17.70
CA ASN A 473 -12.41 6.51 17.19
C ASN A 473 -11.66 5.75 18.28
N LEU A 474 -11.59 4.43 18.14
CA LEU A 474 -10.91 3.51 19.05
C LEU A 474 -9.81 2.74 18.29
N ALA A 475 -8.55 3.10 18.51
CA ALA A 475 -7.39 2.36 18.00
C ALA A 475 -6.76 1.57 19.15
N LEU A 476 -7.20 0.31 19.32
CA LEU A 476 -6.93 -0.50 20.51
C LEU A 476 -5.81 -1.53 20.30
N GLY A 477 -5.59 -1.99 19.06
CA GLY A 477 -4.59 -3.00 18.72
C GLY A 477 -3.18 -2.43 18.56
N TYR A 478 -2.15 -3.30 18.64
CA TYR A 478 -0.75 -2.96 18.33
C TYR A 478 -0.63 -2.43 16.89
N VAL A 479 -0.06 -1.24 16.66
CA VAL A 479 0.08 -0.61 15.32
C VAL A 479 -1.28 -0.41 14.61
N SER A 480 -2.38 -0.34 15.37
CA SER A 480 -3.72 -0.14 14.77
C SER A 480 -3.97 1.33 14.39
N SER A 481 -4.78 1.55 13.35
CA SER A 481 -5.12 2.88 12.85
C SER A 481 -6.63 3.05 12.71
N ALA A 482 -7.20 4.10 13.30
CA ALA A 482 -8.61 4.43 13.20
C ALA A 482 -8.80 5.90 12.77
N PHE A 483 -9.42 6.15 11.62
CA PHE A 483 -9.59 7.50 11.05
C PHE A 483 -11.04 7.80 10.69
N GLY A 484 -11.60 8.93 11.11
CA GLY A 484 -12.95 9.37 10.74
C GLY A 484 -13.90 9.51 11.93
N TYR A 485 -15.10 8.92 11.87
CA TYR A 485 -16.09 8.97 12.96
C TYR A 485 -16.45 7.57 13.48
N ARG A 486 -16.26 7.33 14.78
CA ARG A 486 -16.72 6.12 15.49
C ARG A 486 -16.15 4.79 14.94
N ASN A 487 -14.94 4.80 14.39
CA ASN A 487 -14.29 3.57 13.93
C ASN A 487 -13.62 2.83 15.09
N THR A 488 -13.53 1.50 15.00
CA THR A 488 -12.84 0.63 15.95
C THR A 488 -11.82 -0.24 15.21
N ALA A 489 -10.54 -0.04 15.51
CA ALA A 489 -9.43 -0.88 15.03
C ALA A 489 -8.84 -1.62 16.25
N SER A 490 -9.32 -2.84 16.51
CA SER A 490 -8.95 -3.61 17.71
C SER A 490 -7.97 -4.75 17.45
N GLY A 491 -7.84 -5.23 16.21
CA GLY A 491 -6.83 -6.22 15.85
C GLY A 491 -5.42 -5.61 15.78
N ALA A 492 -4.38 -6.42 15.95
CA ALA A 492 -3.01 -5.99 15.71
C ALA A 492 -2.80 -5.66 14.22
N MET A 493 -2.14 -4.55 13.93
CA MET A 493 -1.93 -4.01 12.57
C MET A 493 -3.24 -3.79 11.78
N SER A 494 -4.36 -3.59 12.48
CA SER A 494 -5.67 -3.36 11.85
C SER A 494 -5.88 -1.90 11.45
N SER A 495 -6.66 -1.66 10.41
CA SER A 495 -7.00 -0.32 9.92
C SER A 495 -8.50 -0.13 9.73
N ALA A 496 -9.08 0.88 10.37
CA ALA A 496 -10.50 1.23 10.26
C ALA A 496 -10.67 2.69 9.82
N LEU A 497 -11.15 2.94 8.59
CA LEU A 497 -11.20 4.28 7.99
C LEU A 497 -12.61 4.64 7.51
N GLY A 498 -13.20 5.73 8.01
CA GLY A 498 -14.50 6.27 7.55
C GLY A 498 -15.53 6.45 8.68
N TYR A 499 -16.71 5.84 8.57
CA TYR A 499 -17.81 5.98 9.53
C TYR A 499 -18.21 4.62 10.14
N THR A 500 -18.06 4.44 11.46
CA THR A 500 -18.54 3.26 12.19
C THR A 500 -18.01 1.91 11.70
N ASN A 501 -16.78 1.85 11.17
CA ASN A 501 -16.16 0.58 10.77
C ASN A 501 -15.55 -0.16 11.97
N ALA A 502 -15.48 -1.49 11.88
CA ALA A 502 -14.87 -2.37 12.87
C ALA A 502 -13.84 -3.31 12.20
N ALA A 503 -12.55 -3.02 12.39
CA ALA A 503 -11.42 -3.87 12.00
C ALA A 503 -10.91 -4.60 13.25
N SER A 504 -11.45 -5.79 13.51
CA SER A 504 -11.19 -6.54 14.75
C SER A 504 -10.26 -7.74 14.60
N GLY A 505 -10.04 -8.23 13.38
CA GLY A 505 -9.03 -9.24 13.12
C GLY A 505 -7.62 -8.67 13.00
N ASP A 506 -6.59 -9.46 13.26
CA ASP A 506 -5.20 -9.03 13.04
C ASP A 506 -4.93 -8.83 11.54
N HIS A 507 -4.20 -7.78 11.17
CA HIS A 507 -3.96 -7.34 9.79
C HIS A 507 -5.27 -7.06 9.01
N SER A 508 -6.39 -6.84 9.69
CA SER A 508 -7.68 -6.58 9.04
C SER A 508 -7.81 -5.12 8.57
N THR A 509 -8.55 -4.90 7.50
CA THR A 509 -8.80 -3.57 6.93
C THR A 509 -10.29 -3.35 6.71
N ALA A 510 -10.86 -2.31 7.32
CA ALA A 510 -12.25 -1.92 7.17
C ALA A 510 -12.33 -0.45 6.70
N VAL A 511 -12.83 -0.20 5.49
CA VAL A 511 -12.80 1.14 4.87
C VAL A 511 -14.16 1.50 4.27
N GLY A 512 -14.67 2.69 4.62
CA GLY A 512 -15.96 3.22 4.16
C GLY A 512 -16.94 3.40 5.32
N SER A 513 -18.10 2.75 5.32
CA SER A 513 -19.10 2.92 6.38
C SER A 513 -19.71 1.61 6.87
N ARG A 514 -19.75 1.38 8.19
CA ARG A 514 -20.36 0.19 8.83
C ARG A 514 -19.78 -1.15 8.36
N ASN A 515 -18.53 -1.18 7.90
CA ASN A 515 -17.87 -2.43 7.51
C ASN A 515 -17.34 -3.18 8.73
N VAL A 516 -17.34 -4.51 8.66
CA VAL A 516 -16.82 -5.42 9.69
C VAL A 516 -15.79 -6.33 9.06
N ALA A 517 -14.51 -6.15 9.42
CA ALA A 517 -13.42 -7.05 9.07
C ALA A 517 -12.94 -7.73 10.36
N SER A 518 -13.48 -8.90 10.69
CA SER A 518 -13.31 -9.53 12.01
C SER A 518 -12.34 -10.69 12.06
N ALA A 519 -11.91 -11.20 10.90
CA ALA A 519 -10.94 -12.28 10.81
C ALA A 519 -9.54 -11.79 10.45
N ILE A 520 -8.54 -12.63 10.69
CA ILE A 520 -7.14 -12.32 10.37
C ILE A 520 -7.01 -12.10 8.86
N ALA A 521 -6.27 -11.05 8.48
CA ALA A 521 -6.03 -10.62 7.10
C ALA A 521 -7.31 -10.39 6.27
N SER A 522 -8.45 -10.14 6.92
CA SER A 522 -9.72 -9.87 6.24
C SER A 522 -9.83 -8.41 5.79
N SER A 523 -10.50 -8.16 4.67
CA SER A 523 -10.71 -6.82 4.10
C SER A 523 -12.17 -6.56 3.77
N ALA A 524 -12.75 -5.51 4.36
CA ALA A 524 -14.12 -5.07 4.11
C ALA A 524 -14.12 -3.61 3.60
N LEU A 525 -14.52 -3.39 2.35
CA LEU A 525 -14.43 -2.09 1.68
C LEU A 525 -15.76 -1.67 1.06
N GLY A 526 -16.26 -0.48 1.40
CA GLY A 526 -17.50 0.09 0.87
C GLY A 526 -18.49 0.43 1.99
N HIS A 527 -19.74 -0.01 1.92
CA HIS A 527 -20.67 0.15 3.03
C HIS A 527 -21.36 -1.15 3.44
N GLY A 528 -21.34 -1.43 4.74
CA GLY A 528 -22.03 -2.55 5.38
C GLY A 528 -21.41 -3.93 5.12
N ASN A 529 -20.21 -4.03 4.54
CA ASN A 529 -19.62 -5.33 4.19
C ASN A 529 -19.12 -6.11 5.41
N GLN A 530 -19.18 -7.44 5.36
CA GLN A 530 -18.74 -8.33 6.43
C GLN A 530 -17.72 -9.34 5.90
N ALA A 531 -16.45 -9.12 6.22
CA ALA A 531 -15.34 -10.04 5.95
C ALA A 531 -14.96 -10.77 7.25
N THR A 532 -15.50 -11.98 7.42
CA THR A 532 -15.46 -12.75 8.68
C THR A 532 -14.67 -14.05 8.57
N GLY A 533 -14.21 -14.42 7.37
CA GLY A 533 -13.31 -15.54 7.14
C GLY A 533 -11.83 -15.13 7.09
N PHE A 534 -10.92 -16.05 7.42
CA PHE A 534 -9.47 -15.79 7.33
C PHE A 534 -9.06 -15.42 5.90
N GLY A 535 -8.39 -14.29 5.68
CA GLY A 535 -8.00 -13.82 4.35
C GLY A 535 -9.18 -13.48 3.42
N SER A 536 -10.39 -13.31 3.98
CA SER A 536 -11.59 -13.03 3.19
C SER A 536 -11.66 -11.58 2.73
N ILE A 537 -12.26 -11.36 1.56
CA ILE A 537 -12.44 -10.04 0.96
C ILE A 537 -13.94 -9.82 0.72
N ALA A 538 -14.48 -8.71 1.24
CA ALA A 538 -15.84 -8.25 0.99
C ALA A 538 -15.80 -6.81 0.47
N VAL A 539 -16.13 -6.61 -0.80
CA VAL A 539 -16.00 -5.31 -1.47
C VAL A 539 -17.31 -4.93 -2.15
N GLY A 540 -17.79 -3.72 -1.89
CA GLY A 540 -18.85 -3.11 -2.68
C GLY A 540 -19.77 -2.20 -1.90
N ASN A 541 -20.69 -1.59 -2.64
CA ASN A 541 -21.68 -0.67 -2.10
C ASN A 541 -22.94 -1.44 -1.73
N GLY A 542 -23.11 -1.84 -0.48
CA GLY A 542 -24.42 -1.60 0.10
C GLY A 542 -24.51 -0.08 0.15
N PHE A 543 -25.10 0.63 -0.82
CA PHE A 543 -25.25 2.08 -0.67
C PHE A 543 -25.87 2.29 0.71
N GLY A 544 -25.22 3.02 1.60
CA GLY A 544 -25.93 3.46 2.79
C GLY A 544 -27.20 4.10 2.27
N ALA A 545 -28.36 3.60 2.71
CA ALA A 545 -29.61 4.32 2.49
C ALA A 545 -29.25 5.78 2.75
N PRO A 546 -29.33 6.68 1.75
CA PRO A 546 -28.93 8.06 1.96
C PRO A 546 -29.68 8.49 3.20
N SER A 547 -28.96 9.10 4.14
CA SER A 547 -29.47 9.38 5.47
C SER A 547 -30.79 10.16 5.46
N GLU A 548 -31.22 10.66 4.30
CA GLU A 548 -32.58 11.11 4.04
C GLU A 548 -33.04 10.69 2.63
N ALA A 549 -33.77 9.57 2.52
CA ALA A 549 -34.72 9.43 1.42
C ALA A 549 -35.84 10.42 1.69
N SER A 550 -35.94 11.51 0.91
CA SER A 550 -37.04 12.46 1.08
C SER A 550 -38.29 11.86 0.45
N ILE A 551 -39.27 11.53 1.28
CA ILE A 551 -40.59 11.05 0.85
C ILE A 551 -41.54 12.25 0.87
N ASN A 552 -42.06 12.62 -0.29
CA ASN A 552 -43.11 13.62 -0.44
C ASN A 552 -44.30 13.00 -1.19
N GLY A 553 -45.30 12.56 -0.42
CA GLY A 553 -46.49 11.88 -0.95
C GLY A 553 -46.14 10.56 -1.65
N ASN A 554 -46.26 10.54 -2.97
CA ASN A 554 -45.95 9.40 -3.83
C ASN A 554 -44.55 9.49 -4.46
N THR A 555 -43.73 10.46 -4.07
CA THR A 555 -42.41 10.69 -4.65
C THR A 555 -41.33 10.38 -3.62
N ILE A 556 -40.38 9.52 -3.99
CA ILE A 556 -39.23 9.11 -3.18
C ILE A 556 -37.97 9.62 -3.86
N THR A 557 -37.19 10.45 -3.20
CA THR A 557 -35.96 11.01 -3.75
C THR A 557 -34.74 10.52 -2.99
N TYR A 558 -33.76 10.01 -3.71
CA TYR A 558 -32.49 9.52 -3.18
C TYR A 558 -31.30 10.34 -3.68
N GLY A 559 -30.35 10.61 -2.79
CA GLY A 559 -29.07 11.25 -3.11
C GLY A 559 -29.03 12.76 -2.91
N THR A 560 -27.81 13.32 -2.93
CA THR A 560 -27.53 14.77 -2.85
C THR A 560 -26.64 15.17 -4.02
N GLY A 561 -26.87 16.33 -4.65
CA GLY A 561 -26.06 16.82 -5.78
C GLY A 561 -26.49 16.26 -7.15
N SER A 562 -25.55 15.99 -8.06
CA SER A 562 -25.85 15.53 -9.44
C SER A 562 -26.30 14.07 -9.58
N SER A 563 -26.40 13.31 -8.48
CA SER A 563 -26.78 11.88 -8.47
C SER A 563 -28.13 11.65 -7.78
N VAL A 564 -29.10 12.51 -8.05
CA VAL A 564 -30.46 12.39 -7.49
C VAL A 564 -31.27 11.39 -8.31
N THR A 565 -31.87 10.41 -7.63
CA THR A 565 -32.82 9.47 -8.23
C THR A 565 -34.20 9.66 -7.61
N THR A 566 -35.21 9.94 -8.43
CA THR A 566 -36.59 10.16 -8.03
C THR A 566 -37.47 9.01 -8.51
N ILE A 567 -38.18 8.35 -7.60
CA ILE A 567 -39.17 7.33 -7.91
C ILE A 567 -40.54 7.93 -7.63
N VAL A 568 -41.46 7.80 -8.58
CA VAL A 568 -42.88 8.11 -8.35
C VAL A 568 -43.65 6.80 -8.27
N THR A 569 -44.41 6.61 -7.21
CA THR A 569 -45.26 5.43 -6.98
C THR A 569 -46.74 5.74 -7.25
N SER A 570 -47.55 4.69 -7.43
CA SER A 570 -49.00 4.77 -7.69
C SER A 570 -49.81 5.16 -6.45
N SER A 571 -49.22 5.00 -5.27
CA SER A 571 -49.80 5.32 -3.96
C SER A 571 -48.75 5.88 -3.00
N SER A 572 -49.18 6.56 -1.95
CA SER A 572 -48.28 7.13 -0.94
C SER A 572 -47.51 6.05 -0.19
N VAL A 573 -46.19 6.18 -0.11
CA VAL A 573 -45.33 5.23 0.61
C VAL A 573 -45.11 5.73 2.03
N SER A 574 -45.20 4.85 3.03
CA SER A 574 -45.07 5.25 4.45
C SER A 574 -43.68 5.85 4.74
N ALA A 575 -43.63 6.85 5.63
CA ALA A 575 -42.48 7.72 5.88
C ALA A 575 -41.21 7.05 6.44
N ASN A 576 -41.10 5.72 6.43
CA ASN A 576 -39.98 5.02 7.08
C ASN A 576 -38.80 4.68 6.16
N SER A 577 -38.66 5.35 5.00
CA SER A 577 -37.52 5.19 4.06
C SER A 577 -37.26 3.76 3.52
N ASP A 578 -38.12 2.80 3.84
CA ASP A 578 -37.97 1.40 3.48
C ASP A 578 -38.83 1.04 2.27
N LEU A 579 -38.18 0.74 1.15
CA LEU A 579 -38.83 0.29 -0.08
C LEU A 579 -39.20 -1.18 -0.08
N SER A 580 -38.96 -1.91 1.03
CA SER A 580 -39.24 -3.35 1.16
C SER A 580 -40.66 -3.77 0.75
N ASN A 581 -41.64 -2.85 0.84
CA ASN A 581 -43.04 -3.11 0.53
C ASN A 581 -43.50 -2.54 -0.83
N VAL A 582 -42.65 -1.79 -1.54
CA VAL A 582 -42.95 -1.30 -2.89
C VAL A 582 -42.67 -2.44 -3.88
N THR A 583 -43.57 -2.69 -4.83
CA THR A 583 -43.38 -3.66 -5.92
C THR A 583 -43.11 -2.96 -7.25
N ALA A 584 -42.59 -3.67 -8.26
CA ALA A 584 -42.38 -3.09 -9.60
C ALA A 584 -43.68 -2.55 -10.24
N ASN A 585 -44.84 -3.07 -9.85
CA ASN A 585 -46.15 -2.59 -10.31
C ASN A 585 -46.52 -1.24 -9.68
N ASP A 586 -46.00 -0.94 -8.50
CA ASP A 586 -46.29 0.32 -7.80
C ASP A 586 -45.49 1.49 -8.39
N ILE A 587 -44.42 1.24 -9.15
CA ILE A 587 -43.61 2.29 -9.78
C ILE A 587 -44.33 2.86 -11.00
N VAL A 588 -44.67 4.14 -10.94
CA VAL A 588 -45.21 4.95 -12.05
C VAL A 588 -44.08 5.49 -12.92
N SER A 589 -43.01 6.01 -12.33
CA SER A 589 -41.83 6.48 -13.06
C SER A 589 -40.55 6.43 -12.23
N ILE A 590 -39.41 6.38 -12.91
CA ILE A 590 -38.07 6.54 -12.32
C ILE A 590 -37.37 7.66 -13.09
N ASN A 591 -36.92 8.70 -12.39
CA ASN A 591 -36.33 9.93 -12.96
C ASN A 591 -37.19 10.56 -14.07
N GLY A 592 -38.52 10.51 -13.91
CA GLY A 592 -39.47 11.02 -14.90
C GLY A 592 -39.69 10.10 -16.12
N ASN A 593 -39.00 8.95 -16.22
CA ASN A 593 -39.22 7.98 -17.28
C ASN A 593 -40.42 7.07 -16.96
N THR A 594 -41.47 7.19 -17.77
CA THR A 594 -42.73 6.44 -17.64
C THR A 594 -42.82 5.22 -18.58
N THR A 595 -41.85 5.00 -19.47
CA THR A 595 -41.89 3.92 -20.50
C THR A 595 -41.17 2.64 -20.07
N LEU A 596 -40.72 2.55 -18.82
CA LEU A 596 -39.99 1.39 -18.30
C LEU A 596 -40.87 0.13 -18.25
N THR A 597 -40.34 -1.00 -18.73
CA THR A 597 -40.98 -2.31 -18.64
C THR A 597 -41.00 -2.83 -17.20
N LEU A 598 -41.87 -3.80 -16.89
CA LEU A 598 -41.94 -4.43 -15.56
C LEU A 598 -40.59 -5.00 -15.12
N ALA A 599 -39.84 -5.61 -16.05
CA ALA A 599 -38.50 -6.13 -15.78
C ALA A 599 -37.49 -5.03 -15.45
N GLN A 600 -37.54 -3.89 -16.16
CA GLN A 600 -36.66 -2.74 -15.87
C GLN A 600 -36.97 -2.10 -14.51
N LYS A 601 -38.27 -1.98 -14.17
CA LYS A 601 -38.71 -1.51 -12.86
C LYS A 601 -38.24 -2.46 -11.75
N GLN A 602 -38.37 -3.77 -11.94
CA GLN A 602 -37.92 -4.77 -10.97
C GLN A 602 -36.40 -4.74 -10.76
N VAL A 603 -35.61 -4.64 -11.84
CA VAL A 603 -34.14 -4.52 -11.74
C VAL A 603 -33.72 -3.30 -10.92
N PHE A 604 -34.39 -2.16 -11.16
CA PHE A 604 -34.11 -0.94 -10.41
C PHE A 604 -34.57 -1.07 -8.94
N LEU A 605 -35.73 -1.66 -8.70
CA LEU A 605 -36.25 -1.88 -7.35
C LEU A 605 -35.35 -2.81 -6.53
N ASP A 606 -34.87 -3.90 -7.13
CA ASP A 606 -33.93 -4.83 -6.52
C ASP A 606 -32.60 -4.16 -6.21
N TYR A 607 -32.12 -3.30 -7.11
CA TYR A 607 -30.94 -2.47 -6.90
C TYR A 607 -31.12 -1.53 -5.69
N VAL A 608 -32.26 -0.84 -5.57
CA VAL A 608 -32.55 0.13 -4.51
C VAL A 608 -32.85 -0.54 -3.15
N GLN A 609 -33.65 -1.60 -3.12
CA GLN A 609 -33.93 -2.37 -1.90
C GLN A 609 -32.69 -3.08 -1.38
N GLY A 610 -31.77 -3.44 -2.29
CA GLY A 610 -30.51 -4.07 -1.98
C GLY A 610 -29.50 -3.22 -1.21
N TRP A 611 -29.68 -1.90 -1.19
CA TRP A 611 -28.82 -0.94 -0.52
C TRP A 611 -28.60 -1.22 0.97
N SER A 612 -29.60 -1.80 1.65
CA SER A 612 -29.53 -2.11 3.09
C SER A 612 -28.79 -3.42 3.43
N LYS A 613 -28.44 -4.25 2.45
CA LYS A 613 -27.92 -5.60 2.66
C LYS A 613 -26.42 -5.70 2.35
N SER A 614 -25.70 -6.45 3.18
CA SER A 614 -24.24 -6.61 3.17
C SER A 614 -23.75 -7.60 2.11
N ASN A 615 -22.56 -7.38 1.52
CA ASN A 615 -21.76 -8.52 1.07
C ASN A 615 -21.21 -9.26 2.28
N ILE A 616 -21.30 -10.59 2.25
CA ILE A 616 -20.83 -11.48 3.30
C ILE A 616 -19.75 -12.38 2.68
N SER A 617 -18.54 -12.28 3.22
CA SER A 617 -17.41 -13.14 2.88
C SER A 617 -16.95 -13.81 4.17
N SER A 618 -17.46 -15.02 4.44
CA SER A 618 -17.20 -15.74 5.70
C SER A 618 -16.36 -17.01 5.53
N GLY A 619 -16.14 -17.43 4.29
CA GLY A 619 -15.25 -18.55 3.99
C GLY A 619 -13.77 -18.17 4.16
N ILE A 620 -12.92 -19.16 4.43
CA ILE A 620 -11.47 -18.95 4.39
C ILE A 620 -11.08 -18.62 2.95
N ALA A 621 -10.33 -17.55 2.74
CA ALA A 621 -9.93 -17.02 1.45
C ALA A 621 -11.11 -16.76 0.48
N SER A 622 -12.32 -16.50 1.00
CA SER A 622 -13.48 -16.21 0.15
C SER A 622 -13.50 -14.76 -0.33
N SER A 623 -14.20 -14.51 -1.45
CA SER A 623 -14.35 -13.18 -2.03
C SER A 623 -15.80 -12.88 -2.39
N ALA A 624 -16.37 -11.82 -1.83
CA ALA A 624 -17.70 -11.32 -2.16
C ALA A 624 -17.57 -9.89 -2.73
N VAL A 625 -17.82 -9.73 -4.03
CA VAL A 625 -17.58 -8.47 -4.75
C VAL A 625 -18.84 -8.00 -5.48
N GLY A 626 -19.36 -6.84 -5.11
CA GLY A 626 -20.56 -6.24 -5.72
C GLY A 626 -21.62 -5.86 -4.69
N VAL A 627 -22.83 -6.39 -4.82
CA VAL A 627 -23.97 -6.02 -3.96
C VAL A 627 -24.67 -7.30 -3.47
N ILE A 628 -24.72 -7.50 -2.14
CA ILE A 628 -25.44 -8.60 -1.47
C ILE A 628 -24.93 -10.00 -1.88
N ASN A 629 -23.64 -10.12 -2.17
CA ASN A 629 -23.06 -11.44 -2.46
C ASN A 629 -22.76 -12.18 -1.16
N ASN A 630 -22.96 -13.50 -1.19
CA ASN A 630 -22.69 -14.39 -0.08
C ASN A 630 -21.66 -15.45 -0.48
N ALA A 631 -20.39 -15.23 -0.11
CA ALA A 631 -19.28 -16.16 -0.31
C ALA A 631 -18.93 -16.83 1.03
N THR A 632 -19.53 -17.99 1.29
CA THR A 632 -19.43 -18.70 2.58
C THR A 632 -18.55 -19.95 2.52
N GLY A 633 -18.31 -20.49 1.32
CA GLY A 633 -17.43 -21.64 1.13
C GLY A 633 -15.95 -21.28 1.20
N VAL A 634 -15.10 -22.25 1.55
CA VAL A 634 -13.63 -22.08 1.51
C VAL A 634 -13.18 -21.84 0.07
N GLY A 635 -12.41 -20.78 -0.18
CA GLY A 635 -11.97 -20.38 -1.53
C GLY A 635 -13.10 -19.94 -2.45
N SER A 636 -14.30 -19.70 -1.92
CA SER A 636 -15.47 -19.36 -2.74
C SER A 636 -15.43 -17.92 -3.24
N SER A 637 -15.98 -17.68 -4.44
CA SER A 637 -16.04 -16.35 -5.06
C SER A 637 -17.44 -16.03 -5.54
N ALA A 638 -18.00 -14.90 -5.13
CA ALA A 638 -19.30 -14.41 -5.57
C ALA A 638 -19.16 -12.97 -6.08
N VAL A 639 -19.36 -12.79 -7.39
CA VAL A 639 -19.15 -11.51 -8.08
C VAL A 639 -20.43 -11.08 -8.81
N GLY A 640 -20.93 -9.88 -8.49
CA GLY A 640 -22.10 -9.26 -9.12
C GLY A 640 -23.19 -8.89 -8.12
N PHE A 641 -24.44 -9.30 -8.37
CA PHE A 641 -25.60 -8.92 -7.54
C PHE A 641 -26.32 -10.15 -6.95
N ASN A 642 -26.46 -10.21 -5.63
CA ASN A 642 -27.27 -11.21 -4.93
C ASN A 642 -26.90 -12.67 -5.26
N ASN A 643 -25.61 -12.95 -5.39
CA ASN A 643 -25.12 -14.31 -5.68
C ASN A 643 -24.78 -15.08 -4.40
N THR A 644 -24.83 -16.41 -4.46
CA THR A 644 -24.44 -17.29 -3.35
C THR A 644 -23.40 -18.33 -3.82
N ALA A 645 -22.17 -18.22 -3.32
CA ALA A 645 -21.11 -19.22 -3.47
C ALA A 645 -20.85 -19.85 -2.10
N SER A 646 -21.43 -21.03 -1.84
CA SER A 646 -21.48 -21.61 -0.47
C SER A 646 -20.68 -22.88 -0.28
N ALA A 647 -20.24 -23.53 -1.36
CA ALA A 647 -19.40 -24.71 -1.30
C ALA A 647 -17.92 -24.39 -1.48
N THR A 648 -17.05 -25.34 -1.13
CA THR A 648 -15.60 -25.22 -1.30
C THR A 648 -15.23 -25.02 -2.77
N ASN A 649 -14.38 -24.04 -3.07
CA ASN A 649 -13.95 -23.64 -4.42
C ASN A 649 -15.11 -23.34 -5.37
N SER A 650 -16.29 -22.98 -4.85
CA SER A 650 -17.44 -22.59 -5.67
C SER A 650 -17.30 -21.15 -6.17
N SER A 651 -17.72 -20.90 -7.40
CA SER A 651 -17.64 -19.57 -8.02
C SER A 651 -18.97 -19.15 -8.63
N VAL A 652 -19.33 -17.88 -8.47
CA VAL A 652 -20.50 -17.29 -9.11
C VAL A 652 -20.13 -15.97 -9.76
N PHE A 653 -20.50 -15.84 -11.04
CA PHE A 653 -20.32 -14.61 -11.81
C PHE A 653 -21.65 -14.26 -12.49
N GLY A 654 -22.35 -13.24 -11.98
CA GLY A 654 -23.64 -12.81 -12.53
C GLY A 654 -24.58 -12.17 -11.52
N SER A 655 -25.88 -12.49 -11.63
CA SER A 655 -26.90 -11.96 -10.71
C SER A 655 -27.87 -13.08 -10.30
N TYR A 656 -28.28 -13.12 -9.03
CA TYR A 656 -29.20 -14.13 -8.48
C TYR A 656 -28.74 -15.59 -8.64
N SER A 657 -27.45 -15.82 -8.87
CA SER A 657 -26.92 -17.14 -9.20
C SER A 657 -26.38 -17.86 -7.98
N LYS A 658 -26.38 -19.19 -8.02
CA LYS A 658 -26.03 -20.05 -6.89
C LYS A 658 -25.04 -21.14 -7.31
N ALA A 659 -23.89 -21.18 -6.64
CA ALA A 659 -22.96 -22.31 -6.69
C ALA A 659 -22.89 -22.94 -5.29
N THR A 660 -23.64 -24.02 -5.10
CA THR A 660 -23.80 -24.75 -3.82
C THR A 660 -23.09 -26.10 -3.82
N HIS A 661 -22.33 -26.40 -4.87
CA HIS A 661 -21.61 -27.66 -5.09
C HIS A 661 -20.09 -27.43 -5.18
N THR A 662 -19.29 -28.41 -4.75
CA THR A 662 -17.82 -28.28 -4.62
C THR A 662 -17.17 -28.11 -5.99
N GLY A 663 -16.28 -27.12 -6.14
CA GLY A 663 -15.58 -26.83 -7.40
C GLY A 663 -16.49 -26.36 -8.54
N ALA A 664 -17.76 -26.04 -8.26
CA ALA A 664 -18.73 -25.70 -9.29
C ALA A 664 -18.78 -24.19 -9.56
N THR A 665 -19.07 -23.81 -10.81
CA THR A 665 -19.18 -22.42 -11.25
C THR A 665 -20.57 -22.14 -11.82
N ALA A 666 -21.29 -21.14 -11.28
CA ALA A 666 -22.52 -20.62 -11.90
C ALA A 666 -22.21 -19.33 -12.68
N LEU A 667 -22.53 -19.30 -13.97
CA LEU A 667 -22.28 -18.17 -14.87
C LEU A 667 -23.59 -17.60 -15.42
N GLY A 668 -23.77 -16.29 -15.28
CA GLY A 668 -24.92 -15.54 -15.81
C GLY A 668 -25.98 -15.21 -14.76
N ASN A 669 -27.13 -14.70 -15.22
CA ASN A 669 -28.27 -14.35 -14.37
C ASN A 669 -29.13 -15.59 -14.06
N ASP A 670 -29.47 -15.83 -12.79
CA ASP A 670 -30.35 -16.91 -12.36
C ASP A 670 -29.87 -18.30 -12.81
N SER A 671 -28.56 -18.53 -12.68
CA SER A 671 -27.90 -19.82 -12.93
C SER A 671 -27.67 -20.57 -11.62
N GLU A 672 -27.85 -21.89 -11.64
CA GLU A 672 -27.68 -22.75 -10.47
C GLU A 672 -26.87 -23.98 -10.84
N THR A 673 -25.89 -24.35 -10.01
CA THR A 673 -25.14 -25.60 -10.19
C THR A 673 -25.92 -26.77 -9.61
N ASP A 674 -25.84 -27.93 -10.26
CA ASP A 674 -26.59 -29.14 -9.92
C ASP A 674 -25.69 -30.35 -9.59
N ARG A 675 -24.35 -30.18 -9.66
CA ARG A 675 -23.35 -31.20 -9.31
C ARG A 675 -21.96 -30.59 -9.07
N ASP A 676 -21.09 -31.33 -8.39
CA ASP A 676 -19.68 -30.96 -8.17
C ASP A 676 -18.89 -30.85 -9.48
N ASN A 677 -17.82 -30.05 -9.48
CA ASN A 677 -16.89 -29.87 -10.61
C ASN A 677 -17.55 -29.54 -11.96
N SER A 678 -18.62 -28.74 -11.93
CA SER A 678 -19.38 -28.38 -13.13
C SER A 678 -19.47 -26.88 -13.34
N ILE A 679 -19.64 -26.46 -14.60
CA ILE A 679 -19.99 -25.08 -14.95
C ILE A 679 -21.44 -25.07 -15.43
N SER A 680 -22.29 -24.33 -14.72
CA SER A 680 -23.69 -24.14 -15.11
C SER A 680 -23.90 -22.74 -15.69
N VAL A 681 -24.49 -22.67 -16.87
CA VAL A 681 -24.91 -21.41 -17.52
C VAL A 681 -26.40 -21.12 -17.32
N GLY A 682 -27.13 -21.92 -16.56
CA GLY A 682 -28.57 -21.77 -16.33
C GLY A 682 -29.06 -22.57 -15.14
N LYS A 683 -30.34 -22.86 -15.09
CA LYS A 683 -30.93 -23.85 -14.16
C LYS A 683 -31.91 -24.70 -14.94
N ALA A 684 -32.30 -25.85 -14.40
CA ALA A 684 -33.25 -26.75 -15.05
C ALA A 684 -34.54 -26.01 -15.45
N GLY A 685 -34.91 -26.08 -16.73
CA GLY A 685 -36.07 -25.38 -17.31
C GLY A 685 -35.85 -23.90 -17.66
N ALA A 686 -34.65 -23.36 -17.40
CA ALA A 686 -34.21 -22.02 -17.78
C ALA A 686 -32.75 -22.07 -18.29
N GLU A 687 -32.47 -23.02 -19.17
CA GLU A 687 -31.17 -23.21 -19.80
C GLU A 687 -30.83 -22.03 -20.72
N LYS A 688 -29.57 -21.61 -20.71
CA LYS A 688 -29.06 -20.57 -21.60
C LYS A 688 -28.33 -21.18 -22.78
N GLN A 689 -28.42 -20.55 -23.94
CA GLN A 689 -27.66 -20.94 -25.12
C GLN A 689 -26.21 -20.46 -25.03
N ILE A 690 -25.27 -21.35 -25.34
CA ILE A 690 -23.85 -21.00 -25.53
C ILE A 690 -23.64 -20.82 -27.04
N THR A 691 -23.50 -19.57 -27.49
CA THR A 691 -23.32 -19.23 -28.91
C THR A 691 -21.85 -18.95 -29.21
N ASN A 692 -21.47 -19.00 -30.50
CA ASN A 692 -20.09 -18.81 -30.97
C ASN A 692 -19.09 -19.89 -30.48
N VAL A 693 -19.55 -21.13 -30.34
CA VAL A 693 -18.71 -22.29 -30.00
C VAL A 693 -18.01 -22.81 -31.26
N LYS A 694 -16.69 -22.65 -31.30
CA LYS A 694 -15.85 -23.24 -32.36
C LYS A 694 -15.93 -24.77 -32.31
N ALA A 695 -15.74 -25.42 -33.45
CA ALA A 695 -15.74 -26.87 -33.52
C ALA A 695 -14.69 -27.46 -32.56
N GLY A 696 -15.11 -28.41 -31.73
CA GLY A 696 -14.24 -29.14 -30.82
C GLY A 696 -13.20 -29.95 -31.59
N THR A 697 -11.99 -30.00 -31.07
CA THR A 697 -10.83 -30.69 -31.66
C THR A 697 -10.23 -31.76 -30.74
N ALA A 698 -10.57 -31.73 -29.46
CA ALA A 698 -10.22 -32.74 -28.46
C ALA A 698 -11.47 -33.42 -27.88
N ASP A 699 -11.28 -34.60 -27.29
CA ASP A 699 -12.36 -35.45 -26.76
C ASP A 699 -13.25 -34.77 -25.70
N THR A 700 -12.73 -33.74 -25.01
CA THR A 700 -13.42 -33.01 -23.93
C THR A 700 -13.94 -31.63 -24.34
N ASP A 701 -13.83 -31.27 -25.61
CA ASP A 701 -14.35 -30.00 -26.12
C ASP A 701 -15.89 -30.03 -26.24
N ALA A 702 -16.52 -28.87 -26.10
CA ALA A 702 -17.94 -28.74 -26.44
C ALA A 702 -18.15 -28.88 -27.96
N ILE A 703 -18.99 -29.84 -28.37
CA ILE A 703 -19.36 -30.06 -29.78
C ILE A 703 -20.38 -29.00 -30.22
N ASN A 704 -20.19 -28.40 -31.40
CA ASN A 704 -21.17 -27.51 -31.99
C ASN A 704 -22.14 -28.25 -32.95
N LYS A 705 -23.27 -27.61 -33.26
CA LYS A 705 -24.32 -28.22 -34.11
C LYS A 705 -23.80 -28.70 -35.48
N LYS A 706 -22.88 -27.94 -36.11
CA LYS A 706 -22.33 -28.26 -37.43
C LYS A 706 -21.58 -29.61 -37.43
N GLN A 707 -20.81 -29.89 -36.39
CA GLN A 707 -20.10 -31.16 -36.26
C GLN A 707 -21.07 -32.34 -36.15
N LEU A 708 -22.13 -32.20 -35.35
CA LEU A 708 -23.16 -33.24 -35.21
C LEU A 708 -23.89 -33.50 -36.54
N ASP A 709 -24.28 -32.46 -37.27
CA ASP A 709 -24.99 -32.60 -38.55
C ASP A 709 -24.14 -33.36 -39.60
N SER A 710 -22.81 -33.17 -39.59
CA SER A 710 -21.89 -33.84 -40.52
C SER A 710 -21.80 -35.35 -40.30
N GLU A 711 -21.78 -35.81 -39.05
CA GLU A 711 -21.71 -37.24 -38.72
C GLU A 711 -22.99 -38.00 -39.09
N VAL A 712 -24.15 -37.36 -38.87
CA VAL A 712 -25.45 -37.94 -39.22
C VAL A 712 -25.57 -38.20 -40.73
N LEU A 713 -24.99 -37.33 -41.58
CA LEU A 713 -25.01 -37.50 -43.03
C LEU A 713 -24.22 -38.73 -43.50
N THR A 714 -23.05 -38.97 -42.90
CA THR A 714 -22.17 -40.12 -43.21
C THR A 714 -22.81 -41.47 -42.89
N LEU A 715 -23.66 -41.54 -41.85
CA LEU A 715 -24.36 -42.77 -41.49
C LEU A 715 -25.45 -43.14 -42.50
N ASN A 716 -26.20 -42.17 -43.00
CA ASN A 716 -27.30 -42.42 -43.94
C ASN A 716 -26.80 -43.00 -45.28
N THR A 717 -25.70 -42.48 -45.83
CA THR A 717 -25.12 -42.98 -47.10
C THR A 717 -24.62 -44.43 -47.02
N ARG A 718 -24.23 -44.90 -45.84
CA ARG A 718 -23.81 -46.29 -45.64
C ARG A 718 -24.98 -47.26 -45.63
N ILE A 719 -26.15 -46.83 -45.16
CA ILE A 719 -27.36 -47.67 -45.06
C ILE A 719 -27.96 -47.90 -46.46
N ASP A 720 -27.94 -46.90 -47.33
CA ASP A 720 -28.54 -46.98 -48.66
C ASP A 720 -27.80 -47.92 -49.65
N ASN A 721 -26.59 -48.37 -49.32
CA ASN A 721 -25.72 -49.13 -50.22
C ASN A 721 -25.65 -50.66 -49.93
N LEU A 722 -26.56 -51.23 -49.13
CA LEU A 722 -26.64 -52.68 -48.91
C LEU A 722 -27.42 -53.37 -50.06
N PRO A 723 -26.81 -54.31 -50.83
CA PRO A 723 -27.50 -54.96 -51.95
C PRO A 723 -28.47 -56.05 -51.47
N THR A 724 -29.74 -55.93 -51.84
CA THR A 724 -30.78 -56.96 -51.61
C THR A 724 -31.12 -57.74 -52.89
N GLY A 725 -30.54 -58.94 -53.04
CA GLY A 725 -31.06 -60.20 -53.65
C GLY A 725 -31.61 -60.30 -55.09
N GLY A 726 -31.13 -61.31 -55.88
CA GLY A 726 -31.89 -61.93 -57.00
C GLY A 726 -31.14 -62.62 -58.19
N SER A 727 -30.73 -63.90 -58.03
CA SER A 727 -30.60 -65.04 -59.00
C SER A 727 -30.39 -64.91 -60.54
N THR A 728 -29.25 -65.44 -61.07
CA THR A 728 -29.10 -66.42 -62.21
C THR A 728 -27.63 -66.94 -62.35
N PRO A 729 -27.34 -68.23 -62.65
CA PRO A 729 -25.98 -68.77 -62.82
C PRO A 729 -25.54 -68.88 -64.31
N ILE A 730 -24.30 -68.47 -64.66
CA ILE A 730 -23.73 -68.60 -66.03
C ILE A 730 -22.39 -69.37 -65.99
N ALA A 731 -22.19 -70.24 -67.00
CA ALA A 731 -21.02 -71.06 -67.31
C ALA A 731 -19.66 -70.34 -67.14
N SER A 732 -18.65 -71.04 -66.59
CA SER A 732 -17.34 -70.42 -66.31
C SER A 732 -16.41 -70.47 -67.53
N ASP A 733 -16.23 -69.34 -68.19
CA ASP A 733 -15.25 -69.12 -69.26
C ASP A 733 -13.77 -69.08 -68.74
N ASN A 734 -13.35 -70.00 -67.85
CA ASN A 734 -12.03 -70.00 -67.20
C ASN A 734 -11.24 -71.31 -67.43
N TYR A 735 -9.91 -71.23 -67.37
CA TYR A 735 -8.98 -72.36 -67.53
C TYR A 735 -8.15 -72.64 -66.26
N ALA A 736 -8.22 -73.88 -65.76
CA ALA A 736 -7.36 -74.42 -64.71
C ALA A 736 -6.58 -75.64 -65.22
N HIS A 737 -5.25 -75.66 -65.03
CA HIS A 737 -4.34 -76.68 -65.60
C HIS A 737 -4.38 -78.04 -64.87
N THR A 738 -4.46 -78.04 -63.54
CA THR A 738 -4.50 -79.24 -62.68
C THR A 738 -5.72 -79.25 -61.76
N SER A 739 -6.04 -80.40 -61.15
CA SER A 739 -7.15 -80.52 -60.17
C SER A 739 -6.91 -79.74 -58.87
N THR A 740 -5.66 -79.38 -58.58
CA THR A 740 -5.32 -78.53 -57.43
C THR A 740 -5.33 -77.04 -57.79
N ALA A 741 -5.54 -76.69 -59.07
CA ALA A 741 -5.67 -75.33 -59.54
C ALA A 741 -7.15 -74.88 -59.53
N THR A 742 -7.39 -73.61 -59.20
CA THR A 742 -8.76 -73.04 -59.13
C THR A 742 -8.90 -71.87 -60.09
N ALA A 743 -9.87 -71.90 -61.01
CA ALA A 743 -10.16 -70.81 -61.94
C ALA A 743 -11.66 -70.45 -61.92
N LEU A 744 -12.06 -69.35 -61.25
CA LEU A 744 -13.49 -69.01 -60.98
C LEU A 744 -13.84 -67.56 -61.37
N GLY A 745 -14.95 -67.29 -62.06
CA GLY A 745 -15.33 -65.91 -62.46
C GLY A 745 -15.82 -65.78 -63.92
N SER A 746 -15.98 -64.56 -64.43
CA SER A 746 -16.60 -64.26 -65.74
C SER A 746 -15.54 -64.00 -66.84
N ALA A 747 -15.77 -64.38 -68.10
CA ALA A 747 -14.91 -63.93 -69.22
C ALA A 747 -15.57 -62.82 -70.04
N ARG A 748 -15.87 -61.70 -69.37
CA ARG A 748 -16.23 -60.44 -70.05
C ARG A 748 -15.01 -59.53 -70.21
N GLY A 749 -13.82 -60.10 -70.43
CA GLY A 749 -12.55 -59.39 -70.54
C GLY A 749 -12.07 -59.21 -71.98
N THR A 750 -11.01 -58.43 -72.15
CA THR A 750 -10.25 -58.35 -73.41
C THR A 750 -9.39 -59.59 -73.59
N ALA A 751 -9.10 -59.98 -74.84
CA ALA A 751 -8.18 -61.06 -75.12
C ALA A 751 -6.83 -60.85 -74.41
N HIS A 752 -6.25 -61.92 -73.87
CA HIS A 752 -4.95 -61.87 -73.22
C HIS A 752 -3.87 -61.42 -74.19
N ILE A 753 -2.92 -60.63 -73.68
CA ILE A 753 -1.83 -60.08 -74.51
C ILE A 753 -1.02 -61.25 -75.09
N SER A 754 -0.86 -61.27 -76.41
CA SER A 754 -0.06 -62.25 -77.13
C SER A 754 1.24 -61.62 -77.63
N THR A 755 2.35 -62.34 -77.52
CA THR A 755 3.59 -62.02 -78.21
C THR A 755 3.73 -62.90 -79.45
N ASN A 756 4.30 -62.36 -80.53
CA ASN A 756 4.57 -63.10 -81.75
C ASN A 756 5.98 -62.78 -82.26
N ASN A 757 6.48 -63.59 -83.20
CA ASN A 757 7.77 -63.38 -83.87
C ASN A 757 7.62 -62.88 -85.31
N GLY A 758 6.47 -62.32 -85.67
CA GLY A 758 6.12 -61.88 -87.02
C GLY A 758 5.43 -62.93 -87.90
N THR A 759 5.49 -64.23 -87.57
CA THR A 759 4.82 -65.30 -88.35
C THR A 759 3.90 -66.20 -87.51
N THR A 760 4.22 -66.41 -86.23
CA THR A 760 3.48 -67.29 -85.31
C THR A 760 3.38 -66.66 -83.91
N LEU A 761 2.34 -67.02 -83.15
CA LEU A 761 2.27 -66.68 -81.72
C LEU A 761 3.36 -67.44 -80.94
N THR A 762 4.11 -66.73 -80.09
CA THR A 762 5.19 -67.29 -79.25
C THR A 762 4.82 -67.34 -77.77
N SER A 763 3.95 -66.44 -77.31
CA SER A 763 3.35 -66.54 -75.99
C SER A 763 1.97 -65.89 -75.95
N VAL A 764 1.14 -66.34 -75.03
CA VAL A 764 -0.12 -65.71 -74.66
C VAL A 764 -0.12 -65.57 -73.16
N ALA A 765 -0.43 -64.38 -72.64
CA ALA A 765 -0.45 -64.15 -71.19
C ALA A 765 0.92 -64.45 -70.51
N GLY A 766 2.03 -64.28 -71.24
CA GLY A 766 3.36 -64.65 -70.75
C GLY A 766 3.62 -66.15 -70.65
N ILE A 767 2.69 -66.99 -71.12
CA ILE A 767 2.83 -68.45 -71.21
C ILE A 767 3.26 -68.80 -72.63
N THR A 768 4.35 -69.55 -72.76
CA THR A 768 4.87 -69.98 -74.06
C THR A 768 3.84 -70.84 -74.79
N VAL A 769 3.58 -70.52 -76.05
CA VAL A 769 2.68 -71.29 -76.92
C VAL A 769 3.38 -71.66 -78.23
N THR A 770 2.94 -72.75 -78.85
CA THR A 770 3.25 -73.06 -80.25
C THR A 770 1.98 -72.91 -81.07
N SER A 771 2.05 -72.17 -82.17
CA SER A 771 0.93 -71.93 -83.08
C SER A 771 1.41 -72.07 -84.53
N THR A 772 0.50 -72.45 -85.43
CA THR A 772 0.78 -72.48 -86.88
C THR A 772 0.53 -71.15 -87.56
N SER A 773 -0.07 -70.17 -86.88
CA SER A 773 -0.32 -68.81 -87.38
C SER A 773 -0.29 -67.73 -86.28
N LEU A 774 -0.61 -66.49 -86.63
CA LEU A 774 -0.82 -65.37 -85.69
C LEU A 774 -2.19 -65.40 -84.99
N ASN A 775 -3.10 -66.29 -85.38
CA ASN A 775 -4.43 -66.41 -84.77
C ASN A 775 -4.37 -67.31 -83.52
N MET A 776 -5.01 -66.89 -82.42
CA MET A 776 -5.14 -67.67 -81.19
C MET A 776 -5.94 -68.98 -81.37
N ASP A 777 -6.78 -69.13 -82.41
CA ASP A 777 -7.45 -70.41 -82.72
C ASP A 777 -6.46 -71.51 -83.13
N ASP A 778 -5.32 -71.11 -83.69
CA ASP A 778 -4.31 -71.97 -84.28
C ASP A 778 -3.23 -72.40 -83.28
N ILE A 779 -3.43 -72.09 -81.98
CA ILE A 779 -2.59 -72.59 -80.90
C ILE A 779 -2.69 -74.12 -80.87
N ASP A 780 -1.55 -74.78 -81.08
CA ASP A 780 -1.41 -76.23 -81.12
C ASP A 780 -0.89 -76.80 -79.79
N SER A 781 -0.10 -76.03 -79.05
CA SER A 781 0.30 -76.41 -77.70
C SER A 781 0.62 -75.18 -76.84
N PHE A 782 0.60 -75.35 -75.53
CA PHE A 782 1.17 -74.38 -74.61
C PHE A 782 2.07 -75.11 -73.59
N THR A 783 3.15 -74.43 -73.18
CA THR A 783 4.15 -74.97 -72.27
C THR A 783 4.17 -74.17 -70.98
N VAL A 784 4.02 -74.87 -69.86
CA VAL A 784 4.06 -74.28 -68.52
C VAL A 784 5.03 -75.07 -67.67
N GLY A 785 5.99 -74.39 -67.04
CA GLY A 785 6.92 -75.05 -66.11
C GLY A 785 7.72 -76.19 -66.75
N GLY A 786 7.98 -76.13 -68.06
CA GLY A 786 8.65 -77.18 -68.84
C GLY A 786 7.73 -78.33 -69.31
N VAL A 787 6.45 -78.32 -68.94
CA VAL A 787 5.45 -79.32 -69.35
C VAL A 787 4.62 -78.77 -70.51
N THR A 788 4.65 -79.46 -71.65
CA THR A 788 3.89 -79.06 -72.85
C THR A 788 2.58 -79.83 -72.92
N THR A 789 1.46 -79.10 -73.01
CA THR A 789 0.14 -79.66 -73.29
C THR A 789 -0.18 -79.44 -74.75
N THR A 790 -0.27 -80.52 -75.53
CA THR A 790 -0.56 -80.47 -76.98
C THR A 790 -2.06 -80.65 -77.25
N LYS A 791 -2.53 -80.10 -78.38
CA LYS A 791 -3.91 -80.22 -78.87
C LYS A 791 -4.23 -81.64 -79.28
N ALA A 792 -3.24 -82.42 -79.70
CA ALA A 792 -3.36 -83.85 -80.00
C ALA A 792 -3.66 -84.68 -78.73
N ASP A 793 -2.98 -84.39 -77.62
CA ASP A 793 -3.08 -85.20 -76.40
C ASP A 793 -4.25 -84.79 -75.50
N GLN A 794 -4.51 -83.48 -75.37
CA GLN A 794 -5.55 -82.95 -74.47
C GLN A 794 -6.36 -81.84 -75.16
N PRO A 795 -7.13 -82.18 -76.22
CA PRO A 795 -7.83 -81.20 -77.06
C PRO A 795 -8.80 -80.32 -76.27
N ALA A 796 -9.49 -80.88 -75.26
CA ALA A 796 -10.40 -80.12 -74.41
C ALA A 796 -9.68 -79.10 -73.51
N LYS A 797 -8.48 -79.40 -73.04
CA LYS A 797 -7.69 -78.47 -72.22
C LYS A 797 -7.09 -77.34 -73.06
N VAL A 798 -6.55 -77.67 -74.23
CA VAL A 798 -6.06 -76.65 -75.17
C VAL A 798 -7.21 -75.75 -75.65
N ALA A 799 -8.38 -76.30 -75.95
CA ALA A 799 -9.57 -75.52 -76.30
C ALA A 799 -10.05 -74.61 -75.14
N ALA A 800 -10.04 -75.11 -73.89
CA ALA A 800 -10.39 -74.32 -72.72
C ALA A 800 -9.38 -73.18 -72.45
N PHE A 801 -8.08 -73.45 -72.63
CA PHE A 801 -7.03 -72.43 -72.56
C PHE A 801 -7.19 -71.36 -73.64
N ILE A 802 -7.43 -71.76 -74.90
CA ILE A 802 -7.70 -70.84 -76.01
C ILE A 802 -8.95 -70.00 -75.75
N ASN A 803 -10.03 -70.60 -75.26
CA ASN A 803 -11.26 -69.87 -74.94
C ASN A 803 -11.05 -68.86 -73.81
N ALA A 804 -10.36 -69.25 -72.74
CA ALA A 804 -9.98 -68.33 -71.66
C ALA A 804 -9.04 -67.23 -72.18
N ALA A 805 -8.06 -67.56 -73.01
CA ALA A 805 -7.15 -66.59 -73.63
C ALA A 805 -7.89 -65.55 -74.48
N LYS A 806 -8.81 -65.98 -75.34
CA LYS A 806 -9.53 -65.11 -76.28
C LYS A 806 -10.57 -64.23 -75.63
N LYS A 807 -11.32 -64.78 -74.67
CA LYS A 807 -12.44 -64.08 -74.02
C LYS A 807 -12.02 -63.28 -72.79
N GLY A 808 -10.72 -63.26 -72.46
CA GLY A 808 -10.26 -62.66 -71.21
C GLY A 808 -10.81 -63.41 -70.00
N GLY A 809 -10.79 -64.74 -70.05
CA GLY A 809 -11.03 -65.62 -68.92
C GLY A 809 -9.79 -65.81 -68.06
N ASN A 810 -9.95 -66.40 -66.88
CA ASN A 810 -8.82 -66.66 -65.99
C ASN A 810 -7.98 -67.84 -66.50
N ILE A 811 -6.66 -67.72 -66.41
CA ILE A 811 -5.68 -68.73 -66.80
C ILE A 811 -4.84 -69.09 -65.57
N THR A 812 -5.01 -70.32 -65.08
CA THR A 812 -4.30 -70.84 -63.90
C THR A 812 -3.45 -72.03 -64.31
N VAL A 813 -2.13 -71.84 -64.34
CA VAL A 813 -1.19 -72.85 -64.86
C VAL A 813 -0.08 -73.27 -63.89
N GLY A 814 0.16 -72.49 -62.84
CA GLY A 814 1.04 -72.90 -61.74
C GLY A 814 0.52 -74.10 -60.94
N ILE A 815 1.41 -74.84 -60.29
CA ILE A 815 1.03 -75.93 -59.38
C ILE A 815 0.46 -75.30 -58.10
N ASN A 816 -0.72 -75.76 -57.66
CA ASN A 816 -1.47 -75.21 -56.52
C ASN A 816 -1.77 -73.70 -56.67
N SER A 817 -1.87 -73.20 -57.91
CA SER A 817 -2.22 -71.80 -58.12
C SER A 817 -3.73 -71.58 -58.25
N SER A 818 -4.16 -70.34 -58.02
CA SER A 818 -5.57 -69.95 -58.13
C SER A 818 -5.69 -68.67 -58.94
N ALA A 819 -6.73 -68.57 -59.77
CA ALA A 819 -7.12 -67.32 -60.39
C ALA A 819 -8.64 -67.11 -60.30
N MET A 820 -9.09 -65.97 -59.79
CA MET A 820 -10.52 -65.73 -59.57
C MET A 820 -10.94 -64.34 -60.07
N GLY A 821 -11.95 -64.23 -60.95
CA GLY A 821 -12.46 -62.98 -61.52
C GLY A 821 -12.47 -62.98 -63.06
N MET A 822 -11.79 -62.04 -63.73
CA MET A 822 -11.69 -61.96 -65.20
C MET A 822 -10.22 -61.83 -65.65
N ALA A 823 -9.82 -62.40 -66.78
CA ALA A 823 -8.52 -62.16 -67.42
C ALA A 823 -7.27 -62.26 -66.50
N ASN A 824 -7.30 -63.05 -65.42
CA ASN A 824 -6.14 -63.21 -64.54
C ASN A 824 -5.21 -64.31 -65.01
N ILE A 825 -3.94 -64.23 -64.64
CA ILE A 825 -2.88 -65.18 -64.99
C ILE A 825 -2.11 -65.54 -63.71
N ALA A 826 -2.13 -66.82 -63.33
CA ALA A 826 -1.38 -67.36 -62.20
C ALA A 826 -0.47 -68.51 -62.66
N SER A 827 0.80 -68.19 -62.97
CA SER A 827 1.79 -69.13 -63.54
C SER A 827 2.89 -69.55 -62.56
N GLY A 828 3.09 -68.84 -61.45
CA GLY A 828 4.04 -69.22 -60.41
C GLY A 828 3.58 -70.43 -59.57
N PHE A 829 4.53 -71.16 -58.96
CA PHE A 829 4.21 -72.21 -57.97
C PHE A 829 3.50 -71.61 -56.74
N ASN A 830 2.37 -72.18 -56.33
CA ASN A 830 1.55 -71.70 -55.20
C ASN A 830 1.17 -70.21 -55.31
N SER A 831 0.87 -69.75 -56.53
CA SER A 831 0.53 -68.35 -56.81
C SER A 831 -0.98 -68.08 -56.79
N SER A 832 -1.40 -66.84 -56.53
CA SER A 832 -2.82 -66.48 -56.53
C SER A 832 -3.11 -65.17 -57.25
N ALA A 833 -4.02 -65.18 -58.23
CA ALA A 833 -4.38 -64.00 -59.04
C ALA A 833 -5.91 -63.72 -58.97
N VAL A 834 -6.36 -62.77 -58.15
CA VAL A 834 -7.80 -62.56 -57.87
C VAL A 834 -8.26 -61.16 -58.29
N GLY A 835 -9.10 -61.02 -59.31
CA GLY A 835 -9.69 -59.75 -59.74
C GLY A 835 -9.81 -59.67 -61.27
N SER A 836 -9.20 -58.68 -61.92
CA SER A 836 -9.15 -58.53 -63.38
C SER A 836 -7.72 -58.32 -63.90
N ASN A 837 -7.30 -58.90 -65.01
CA ASN A 837 -6.00 -58.58 -65.67
C ASN A 837 -4.73 -58.75 -64.81
N ASN A 838 -4.76 -59.51 -63.70
CA ASN A 838 -3.57 -59.68 -62.87
C ASN A 838 -2.60 -60.72 -63.46
N THR A 839 -1.30 -60.52 -63.28
CA THR A 839 -0.24 -61.46 -63.70
C THR A 839 0.65 -61.83 -62.52
N VAL A 840 0.71 -63.12 -62.20
CA VAL A 840 1.58 -63.66 -61.13
C VAL A 840 2.51 -64.72 -61.70
N SER A 841 3.78 -64.38 -61.82
CA SER A 841 4.85 -65.29 -62.27
C SER A 841 5.81 -65.69 -61.14
N GLY A 842 5.83 -64.96 -60.03
CA GLY A 842 6.63 -65.31 -58.86
C GLY A 842 6.09 -66.53 -58.11
N ALA A 843 6.99 -67.33 -57.53
CA ALA A 843 6.60 -68.43 -56.65
C ALA A 843 6.15 -67.91 -55.28
N VAL A 844 5.06 -68.49 -54.75
CA VAL A 844 4.41 -68.11 -53.47
C VAL A 844 3.97 -66.64 -53.47
N SER A 845 3.64 -66.11 -54.64
CA SER A 845 3.31 -64.71 -54.85
C SER A 845 1.81 -64.52 -55.09
N SER A 846 1.30 -63.32 -54.84
CA SER A 846 -0.12 -63.03 -55.05
C SER A 846 -0.33 -61.71 -55.79
N ALA A 847 -1.38 -61.64 -56.59
CA ALA A 847 -1.87 -60.40 -57.15
C ALA A 847 -3.40 -60.33 -57.06
N VAL A 848 -3.94 -59.25 -56.52
CA VAL A 848 -5.37 -59.14 -56.23
C VAL A 848 -5.91 -57.77 -56.65
N GLY A 849 -6.90 -57.66 -57.54
CA GLY A 849 -7.47 -56.40 -58.03
C GLY A 849 -7.41 -56.27 -59.55
N TYR A 850 -7.10 -55.12 -60.15
CA TYR A 850 -6.99 -54.91 -61.60
C TYR A 850 -5.54 -54.75 -62.10
N GLY A 851 -5.07 -55.52 -63.07
CA GLY A 851 -3.85 -55.19 -63.83
C GLY A 851 -2.52 -55.30 -63.07
N ASN A 852 -2.48 -55.97 -61.91
CA ASN A 852 -1.27 -56.04 -61.07
C ASN A 852 -0.27 -57.09 -61.57
N ALA A 853 1.03 -56.87 -61.32
CA ALA A 853 2.12 -57.78 -61.66
C ALA A 853 2.97 -58.15 -60.43
N ALA A 854 3.00 -59.43 -60.07
CA ALA A 854 3.85 -59.98 -59.01
C ALA A 854 4.83 -61.01 -59.59
N SER A 855 6.09 -60.60 -59.77
CA SER A 855 7.14 -61.40 -60.41
C SER A 855 8.30 -61.79 -59.49
N GLY A 856 8.44 -61.14 -58.33
CA GLY A 856 9.40 -61.55 -57.31
C GLY A 856 8.98 -62.82 -56.55
N PHE A 857 9.93 -63.51 -55.92
CA PHE A 857 9.63 -64.61 -54.98
C PHE A 857 8.93 -64.06 -53.73
N PHE A 858 7.79 -64.64 -53.35
CA PHE A 858 7.00 -64.19 -52.19
C PHE A 858 6.56 -62.71 -52.28
N SER A 859 6.26 -62.24 -53.51
CA SER A 859 5.86 -60.86 -53.77
C SER A 859 4.35 -60.71 -53.82
N ASN A 860 3.83 -59.55 -53.42
CA ASN A 860 2.38 -59.31 -53.40
C ASN A 860 2.05 -58.02 -54.15
N ALA A 861 1.16 -58.09 -55.14
CA ALA A 861 0.71 -56.95 -55.94
C ALA A 861 -0.81 -56.77 -55.88
N ILE A 862 -1.32 -55.97 -54.95
CA ILE A 862 -2.75 -55.93 -54.59
C ILE A 862 -3.36 -54.56 -54.89
N GLY A 863 -4.27 -54.43 -55.86
CA GLY A 863 -5.07 -53.22 -56.13
C GLY A 863 -5.18 -52.94 -57.63
N VAL A 864 -4.70 -51.83 -58.18
CA VAL A 864 -4.78 -51.46 -59.61
C VAL A 864 -3.38 -51.20 -60.21
N GLN A 865 -2.92 -51.95 -61.21
CA GLN A 865 -1.63 -51.72 -61.91
C GLN A 865 -0.37 -51.65 -61.01
N ASN A 866 -0.34 -52.39 -59.91
CA ASN A 866 0.85 -52.45 -59.06
C ASN A 866 1.92 -53.41 -59.62
N SER A 867 3.19 -53.12 -59.36
CA SER A 867 4.34 -53.96 -59.75
C SER A 867 5.23 -54.29 -58.56
N ALA A 868 5.29 -55.57 -58.21
CA ALA A 868 6.17 -56.12 -57.17
C ALA A 868 7.17 -57.10 -57.81
N SER A 869 8.44 -56.69 -57.93
CA SER A 869 9.41 -57.37 -58.82
C SER A 869 10.60 -58.04 -58.12
N LYS A 870 10.76 -57.89 -56.80
CA LYS A 870 11.87 -58.47 -56.03
C LYS A 870 11.37 -59.35 -54.89
N THR A 871 12.30 -60.08 -54.28
CA THR A 871 12.01 -60.99 -53.17
C THR A 871 11.37 -60.23 -52.00
N PHE A 872 10.22 -60.74 -51.53
CA PHE A 872 9.42 -60.14 -50.45
C PHE A 872 8.95 -58.70 -50.71
N SER A 873 8.87 -58.25 -51.97
CA SER A 873 8.36 -56.91 -52.26
C SER A 873 6.83 -56.88 -52.30
N ASN A 874 6.25 -55.83 -51.74
CA ASN A 874 4.79 -55.66 -51.64
C ASN A 874 4.38 -54.34 -52.31
N ALA A 875 3.56 -54.43 -53.36
CA ALA A 875 3.00 -53.28 -54.05
C ALA A 875 1.46 -53.29 -53.91
N ILE A 876 0.88 -52.42 -53.07
CA ILE A 876 -0.54 -52.51 -52.67
C ILE A 876 -1.26 -51.18 -52.87
N GLY A 877 -2.30 -51.09 -53.70
CA GLY A 877 -3.10 -49.89 -53.94
C GLY A 877 -3.21 -49.58 -55.44
N SER A 878 -2.81 -48.44 -55.98
CA SER A 878 -2.78 -48.22 -57.44
C SER A 878 -1.41 -47.76 -57.95
N HIS A 879 -0.97 -48.24 -59.11
CA HIS A 879 0.26 -47.84 -59.82
C HIS A 879 1.55 -47.80 -58.96
N ASN A 880 1.69 -48.66 -57.97
CA ASN A 880 2.87 -48.68 -57.10
C ASN A 880 3.99 -49.57 -57.66
N GLN A 881 5.24 -49.19 -57.40
CA GLN A 881 6.43 -49.96 -57.78
C GLN A 881 7.27 -50.33 -56.55
N ALA A 882 7.22 -51.60 -56.17
CA ALA A 882 8.08 -52.18 -55.13
C ALA A 882 9.21 -53.00 -55.78
N THR A 883 10.33 -52.32 -56.03
CA THR A 883 11.48 -52.83 -56.82
C THR A 883 12.73 -53.10 -56.00
N GLY A 884 12.72 -52.80 -54.70
CA GLY A 884 13.75 -53.21 -53.74
C GLY A 884 13.44 -54.56 -53.07
N THR A 885 14.46 -55.26 -52.57
CA THR A 885 14.25 -56.44 -51.70
C THR A 885 13.62 -56.00 -50.38
N LEU A 886 12.60 -56.72 -49.89
CA LEU A 886 11.82 -56.36 -48.68
C LEU A 886 11.13 -54.99 -48.76
N SER A 887 10.92 -54.45 -49.98
CA SER A 887 10.34 -53.12 -50.16
C SER A 887 8.80 -53.13 -50.10
N ASN A 888 8.22 -52.06 -49.60
CA ASN A 888 6.77 -51.89 -49.51
C ASN A 888 6.35 -50.59 -50.22
N ALA A 889 5.64 -50.70 -51.34
CA ALA A 889 5.04 -49.57 -52.05
C ALA A 889 3.51 -49.67 -51.93
N ILE A 890 2.89 -48.91 -51.03
CA ILE A 890 1.48 -49.03 -50.66
C ILE A 890 0.75 -47.70 -50.94
N GLY A 891 -0.53 -47.70 -51.32
CA GLY A 891 -1.36 -46.51 -51.58
C GLY A 891 -1.60 -46.22 -53.08
N SER A 892 -1.88 -44.99 -53.49
CA SER A 892 -2.28 -44.65 -54.88
C SER A 892 -1.23 -43.81 -55.60
N GLY A 893 -0.55 -44.35 -56.60
CA GLY A 893 0.32 -43.61 -57.51
C GLY A 893 -0.46 -42.92 -58.64
N ILE A 894 -0.09 -41.69 -58.98
CA ILE A 894 -0.60 -40.97 -60.15
C ILE A 894 0.37 -41.25 -61.33
N ASN A 895 -0.14 -41.86 -62.39
CA ASN A 895 0.56 -42.13 -63.63
C ASN A 895 0.17 -41.14 -64.73
N ASN A 896 1.09 -40.24 -65.09
CA ASN A 896 0.89 -39.24 -66.14
C ASN A 896 0.58 -39.80 -67.56
N ALA A 897 0.58 -41.13 -67.73
CA ALA A 897 0.22 -41.79 -68.99
C ALA A 897 -1.30 -41.87 -69.26
N LEU A 898 -2.18 -41.78 -68.24
CA LEU A 898 -3.64 -41.84 -68.43
C LEU A 898 -4.29 -40.45 -68.34
N ILE A 899 -4.14 -39.69 -69.42
CA ILE A 899 -4.79 -38.39 -69.62
C ILE A 899 -6.02 -38.60 -70.49
N VAL A 900 -7.21 -38.17 -70.02
CA VAL A 900 -8.43 -38.20 -70.83
C VAL A 900 -8.68 -36.79 -71.39
N PRO A 901 -8.35 -36.52 -72.67
CA PRO A 901 -8.68 -35.25 -73.31
C PRO A 901 -10.18 -35.17 -73.64
N GLY A 902 -10.81 -34.06 -73.30
CA GLY A 902 -12.17 -33.70 -73.67
C GLY A 902 -12.25 -32.90 -74.98
N VAL A 903 -13.47 -32.46 -75.33
CA VAL A 903 -13.73 -31.65 -76.54
C VAL A 903 -12.99 -30.31 -76.42
N GLY A 904 -12.09 -30.01 -77.36
CA GLY A 904 -11.27 -28.79 -77.34
C GLY A 904 -9.84 -28.95 -76.78
N GLY A 905 -9.39 -30.17 -76.47
CA GLY A 905 -8.01 -30.45 -76.05
C GLY A 905 -7.73 -30.27 -74.56
N VAL A 906 -8.76 -30.04 -73.76
CA VAL A 906 -8.72 -29.86 -72.31
C VAL A 906 -8.63 -31.20 -71.57
N ILE A 907 -7.84 -31.31 -70.51
CA ILE A 907 -7.77 -32.52 -69.66
C ILE A 907 -9.03 -32.61 -68.79
N THR A 908 -9.73 -33.76 -68.82
CA THR A 908 -10.98 -33.98 -68.05
C THR A 908 -10.80 -34.94 -66.87
N SER A 909 -9.74 -35.75 -66.88
CA SER A 909 -9.31 -36.54 -65.74
C SER A 909 -7.84 -36.94 -65.86
N ILE A 910 -7.15 -37.10 -64.74
CA ILE A 910 -5.81 -37.71 -64.63
C ILE A 910 -5.95 -38.91 -63.70
N ASP A 911 -5.62 -40.12 -64.17
CA ASP A 911 -5.76 -41.39 -63.43
C ASP A 911 -7.13 -41.63 -62.79
N GLY A 912 -8.19 -41.23 -63.49
CA GLY A 912 -9.56 -41.40 -63.03
C GLY A 912 -10.01 -40.38 -61.99
N ILE A 913 -9.15 -39.43 -61.57
CA ILE A 913 -9.56 -38.26 -60.79
C ILE A 913 -10.17 -37.25 -61.76
N PRO A 914 -11.48 -36.95 -61.68
CA PRO A 914 -12.12 -35.95 -62.53
C PRO A 914 -11.51 -34.59 -62.22
N ILE A 915 -11.05 -33.88 -63.25
CA ILE A 915 -10.61 -32.50 -63.10
C ILE A 915 -11.31 -31.61 -64.12
N THR A 916 -11.65 -30.40 -63.70
CA THR A 916 -12.01 -29.34 -64.64
C THR A 916 -10.83 -28.41 -64.72
N THR A 917 -10.20 -28.34 -65.89
CA THR A 917 -9.07 -27.45 -66.12
C THR A 917 -9.18 -26.78 -67.48
N THR A 918 -8.48 -25.69 -67.73
CA THR A 918 -8.26 -25.14 -69.08
C THR A 918 -6.94 -25.61 -69.68
N ALA A 919 -6.13 -26.36 -68.92
CA ALA A 919 -4.84 -26.87 -69.37
C ALA A 919 -5.01 -28.01 -70.38
N THR A 920 -4.20 -27.95 -71.44
CA THR A 920 -4.21 -28.93 -72.54
C THR A 920 -3.11 -29.99 -72.43
N SER A 921 -2.23 -29.87 -71.43
CA SER A 921 -1.19 -30.86 -71.12
C SER A 921 -0.82 -30.79 -69.64
N VAL A 922 -0.24 -31.86 -69.11
CA VAL A 922 0.28 -31.92 -67.72
C VAL A 922 1.35 -30.85 -67.48
N ALA A 923 2.15 -30.49 -68.49
CA ALA A 923 3.15 -29.42 -68.40
C ALA A 923 2.53 -28.01 -68.29
N ALA A 924 1.28 -27.83 -68.74
CA ALA A 924 0.54 -26.57 -68.67
C ALA A 924 -0.38 -26.48 -67.45
N LEU A 925 -0.41 -27.50 -66.58
CA LEU A 925 -1.20 -27.47 -65.34
C LEU A 925 -0.59 -26.46 -64.36
N ASN A 926 -1.39 -25.48 -63.95
CA ASN A 926 -1.08 -24.55 -62.86
C ASN A 926 -2.37 -24.22 -62.09
N THR A 927 -2.26 -23.61 -60.92
CA THR A 927 -3.40 -23.33 -60.03
C THR A 927 -4.48 -22.46 -60.68
N GLY A 928 -4.12 -21.64 -61.66
CA GLY A 928 -5.04 -20.80 -62.42
C GLY A 928 -5.87 -21.56 -63.45
N ASN A 929 -5.34 -22.67 -63.98
CA ASN A 929 -6.03 -23.46 -64.99
C ASN A 929 -7.02 -24.48 -64.39
N ILE A 930 -6.81 -24.93 -63.15
CA ILE A 930 -7.68 -25.91 -62.47
C ILE A 930 -8.85 -25.21 -61.77
N THR A 931 -10.08 -25.57 -62.10
CA THR A 931 -11.32 -25.06 -61.47
C THR A 931 -12.03 -26.10 -60.62
N ALA A 932 -11.77 -27.40 -60.83
CA ALA A 932 -12.29 -28.46 -59.98
C ALA A 932 -11.34 -29.68 -59.91
N ILE A 933 -11.29 -30.35 -58.75
CA ILE A 933 -10.58 -31.62 -58.53
C ILE A 933 -11.53 -32.55 -57.79
N ASP A 934 -11.77 -33.73 -58.32
CA ASP A 934 -12.60 -34.78 -57.71
C ASP A 934 -13.98 -34.30 -57.23
N GLY A 935 -14.70 -33.58 -58.09
CA GLY A 935 -16.02 -33.04 -57.77
C GLY A 935 -16.01 -31.83 -56.81
N ASN A 936 -14.88 -31.45 -56.22
CA ASN A 936 -14.74 -30.16 -55.54
C ASN A 936 -14.66 -29.05 -56.60
N THR A 937 -15.73 -28.29 -56.77
CA THR A 937 -15.86 -27.21 -57.75
C THR A 937 -15.20 -25.89 -57.31
N ASN A 938 -14.58 -25.85 -56.13
CA ASN A 938 -13.85 -24.67 -55.65
C ASN A 938 -12.64 -25.07 -54.78
N PRO A 939 -11.69 -25.86 -55.32
CA PRO A 939 -10.53 -26.28 -54.54
C PRO A 939 -9.69 -25.05 -54.17
N THR A 940 -9.22 -25.02 -52.93
CA THR A 940 -8.33 -23.96 -52.44
C THR A 940 -7.03 -23.92 -53.25
N SER A 941 -6.34 -22.78 -53.24
CA SER A 941 -5.04 -22.66 -53.94
C SER A 941 -4.03 -23.72 -53.51
N ASP A 942 -4.08 -24.12 -52.23
CA ASP A 942 -3.21 -25.17 -51.67
C ASP A 942 -3.63 -26.56 -52.16
N GLU A 943 -4.92 -26.88 -52.23
CA GLU A 943 -5.42 -28.15 -52.81
C GLU A 943 -5.11 -28.26 -54.31
N LYS A 944 -5.22 -27.15 -55.04
CA LYS A 944 -4.84 -27.08 -56.47
C LYS A 944 -3.34 -27.31 -56.65
N GLN A 945 -2.51 -26.61 -55.87
CA GLN A 945 -1.05 -26.77 -55.93
C GLN A 945 -0.66 -28.19 -55.51
N ALA A 946 -1.36 -28.76 -54.53
CA ALA A 946 -1.09 -30.11 -54.06
C ALA A 946 -1.41 -31.18 -55.09
N PHE A 947 -2.50 -31.02 -55.82
CA PHE A 947 -2.82 -31.88 -56.93
C PHE A 947 -1.79 -31.76 -58.07
N ILE A 948 -1.34 -30.53 -58.39
CA ILE A 948 -0.30 -30.30 -59.40
C ILE A 948 1.02 -30.97 -59.00
N ASP A 949 1.45 -30.77 -57.75
CA ASP A 949 2.69 -31.36 -57.22
C ASP A 949 2.60 -32.91 -57.21
N ALA A 950 1.44 -33.47 -56.87
CA ALA A 950 1.20 -34.91 -56.84
C ALA A 950 1.25 -35.54 -58.25
N VAL A 951 0.64 -34.89 -59.23
CA VAL A 951 0.65 -35.27 -60.65
C VAL A 951 2.07 -35.15 -61.23
N GLN A 952 2.82 -34.11 -60.88
CA GLN A 952 4.19 -33.95 -61.37
C GLN A 952 5.16 -34.99 -60.79
N LYS A 953 4.94 -35.49 -59.56
CA LYS A 953 5.84 -36.44 -58.87
C LYS A 953 5.63 -37.92 -59.20
N GLY A 954 4.48 -38.33 -59.74
CA GLY A 954 4.29 -39.68 -60.29
C GLY A 954 3.90 -40.79 -59.29
N GLN A 955 4.45 -42.00 -59.47
CA GLN A 955 4.06 -43.24 -58.76
C GLN A 955 4.66 -43.35 -57.34
N ASN A 956 4.10 -44.20 -56.45
CA ASN A 956 4.86 -44.58 -55.24
C ASN A 956 5.96 -45.57 -55.63
N ILE A 957 7.20 -45.23 -55.31
CA ILE A 957 8.39 -46.01 -55.65
C ILE A 957 9.13 -46.36 -54.36
N ALA A 958 9.21 -47.66 -54.06
CA ALA A 958 10.06 -48.20 -53.01
C ALA A 958 11.18 -49.02 -53.68
N SER A 959 12.33 -48.37 -53.89
CA SER A 959 13.47 -48.95 -54.63
C SER A 959 14.65 -49.34 -53.73
N GLY A 960 14.76 -48.74 -52.53
CA GLY A 960 15.76 -49.11 -51.54
C GLY A 960 15.51 -50.48 -50.91
N VAL A 961 16.57 -51.11 -50.37
CA VAL A 961 16.43 -52.32 -49.56
C VAL A 961 15.67 -51.99 -48.28
N ALA A 962 14.62 -52.76 -47.98
CA ALA A 962 13.71 -52.52 -46.85
C ALA A 962 13.09 -51.11 -46.84
N ALA A 963 12.99 -50.45 -48.01
CA ALA A 963 12.37 -49.14 -48.12
C ALA A 963 10.83 -49.25 -48.14
N SER A 964 10.16 -48.26 -47.56
CA SER A 964 8.70 -48.20 -47.52
C SER A 964 8.19 -46.88 -48.08
N ALA A 965 7.44 -46.93 -49.18
CA ALA A 965 6.70 -45.81 -49.75
C ALA A 965 5.19 -46.07 -49.55
N VAL A 966 4.49 -45.28 -48.73
CA VAL A 966 3.08 -45.55 -48.35
C VAL A 966 2.21 -44.31 -48.51
N GLY A 967 1.26 -44.27 -49.45
CA GLY A 967 0.34 -43.15 -49.66
C GLY A 967 0.24 -42.78 -51.14
N VAL A 968 0.49 -41.54 -51.55
CA VAL A 968 0.39 -41.08 -52.94
C VAL A 968 1.70 -40.44 -53.38
N SER A 969 2.22 -40.82 -54.55
CA SER A 969 3.42 -40.23 -55.19
C SER A 969 4.68 -40.12 -54.32
N ASN A 970 4.94 -41.09 -53.42
CA ASN A 970 6.11 -41.10 -52.55
C ASN A 970 7.32 -41.81 -53.18
N ASN A 971 8.53 -41.32 -52.88
CA ASN A 971 9.79 -41.95 -53.30
C ASN A 971 10.65 -42.31 -52.09
N ALA A 972 10.76 -43.60 -51.80
CA ALA A 972 11.64 -44.16 -50.78
C ALA A 972 12.80 -44.91 -51.48
N SER A 973 13.92 -44.19 -51.65
CA SER A 973 15.09 -44.69 -52.39
C SER A 973 16.28 -45.06 -51.50
N GLY A 974 16.33 -44.55 -50.27
CA GLY A 974 17.37 -44.90 -49.30
C GLY A 974 17.16 -46.30 -48.70
N ALA A 975 18.23 -46.97 -48.28
CA ALA A 975 18.13 -48.23 -47.54
C ALA A 975 17.43 -47.99 -46.19
N GLY A 976 16.38 -48.75 -45.88
CA GLY A 976 15.55 -48.56 -44.68
C GLY A 976 14.81 -47.22 -44.62
N SER A 977 14.65 -46.53 -45.75
CA SER A 977 13.97 -45.23 -45.81
C SER A 977 12.44 -45.39 -45.80
N ASN A 978 11.75 -44.44 -45.18
CA ASN A 978 10.29 -44.44 -45.05
C ASN A 978 9.71 -43.14 -45.63
N ALA A 979 8.94 -43.22 -46.71
CA ALA A 979 8.21 -42.09 -47.28
C ALA A 979 6.70 -42.38 -47.20
N VAL A 980 5.98 -41.69 -46.32
CA VAL A 980 4.57 -42.00 -45.99
C VAL A 980 3.69 -40.76 -46.12
N GLY A 981 2.58 -40.81 -46.84
CA GLY A 981 1.65 -39.69 -47.07
C GLY A 981 1.57 -39.27 -48.54
N LEU A 982 1.56 -37.98 -48.87
CA LEU A 982 1.43 -37.48 -50.25
C LEU A 982 2.72 -36.78 -50.70
N GLY A 983 3.40 -37.27 -51.73
CA GLY A 983 4.49 -36.57 -52.41
C GLY A 983 5.82 -36.48 -51.66
N ASN A 984 6.08 -37.38 -50.70
CA ASN A 984 7.28 -37.32 -49.87
C ASN A 984 8.49 -37.99 -50.54
N THR A 985 9.69 -37.48 -50.25
CA THR A 985 10.97 -38.03 -50.71
C THR A 985 11.84 -38.39 -49.52
N ALA A 986 12.12 -39.68 -49.34
CA ALA A 986 13.07 -40.20 -48.35
C ALA A 986 14.23 -40.88 -49.07
N SER A 987 15.34 -40.16 -49.23
CA SER A 987 16.52 -40.64 -49.96
C SER A 987 17.74 -40.90 -49.08
N GLY A 988 17.75 -40.38 -47.86
CA GLY A 988 18.77 -40.70 -46.87
C GLY A 988 18.68 -42.15 -46.38
N ILE A 989 19.81 -42.73 -45.99
CA ILE A 989 19.81 -44.05 -45.32
C ILE A 989 19.07 -43.91 -43.99
N THR A 990 18.10 -44.79 -43.74
CA THR A 990 17.22 -44.75 -42.56
C THR A 990 16.48 -43.42 -42.35
N SER A 991 16.27 -42.63 -43.41
CA SER A 991 15.53 -41.37 -43.32
C SER A 991 14.02 -41.61 -43.33
N SER A 992 13.26 -40.67 -42.76
CA SER A 992 11.81 -40.75 -42.68
C SER A 992 11.16 -39.44 -43.14
N ALA A 993 10.28 -39.50 -44.13
CA ALA A 993 9.47 -38.40 -44.60
C ALA A 993 7.98 -38.77 -44.48
N LEU A 994 7.22 -38.10 -43.60
CA LEU A 994 5.83 -38.45 -43.28
C LEU A 994 4.89 -37.24 -43.43
N GLY A 995 3.80 -37.35 -44.20
CA GLY A 995 2.78 -36.31 -44.37
C GLY A 995 2.66 -35.82 -45.81
N TYR A 996 2.62 -34.52 -46.07
CA TYR A 996 2.53 -33.92 -47.39
C TYR A 996 3.88 -33.29 -47.82
N ASN A 997 4.41 -33.65 -48.99
CA ASN A 997 5.54 -33.01 -49.67
C ASN A 997 6.82 -32.83 -48.83
N ASN A 998 7.10 -33.75 -47.91
CA ASN A 998 8.30 -33.66 -47.06
C ASN A 998 9.52 -34.26 -47.76
N THR A 999 10.70 -33.71 -47.47
CA THR A 999 11.97 -34.11 -48.06
C THR A 999 12.98 -34.43 -46.97
N ALA A 1000 13.33 -35.71 -46.81
CA ALA A 1000 14.29 -36.22 -45.83
C ALA A 1000 15.53 -36.80 -46.55
N LEU A 1001 16.59 -35.99 -46.65
CA LEU A 1001 17.79 -36.29 -47.45
C LEU A 1001 18.98 -36.75 -46.59
N GLY A 1002 19.08 -36.29 -45.34
CA GLY A 1002 20.20 -36.61 -44.46
C GLY A 1002 20.16 -38.05 -43.92
N TYR A 1003 21.32 -38.56 -43.49
CA TYR A 1003 21.40 -39.82 -42.73
C TYR A 1003 20.59 -39.70 -41.43
N LEU A 1004 19.70 -40.65 -41.13
CA LEU A 1004 18.78 -40.61 -39.97
C LEU A 1004 17.93 -39.32 -39.88
N SER A 1005 17.68 -38.63 -40.99
CA SER A 1005 16.86 -37.42 -40.99
C SER A 1005 15.37 -37.73 -40.91
N SER A 1006 14.60 -36.83 -40.29
CA SER A 1006 13.14 -36.95 -40.16
C SER A 1006 12.43 -35.67 -40.59
N ALA A 1007 11.52 -35.77 -41.56
CA ALA A 1007 10.68 -34.66 -42.01
C ALA A 1007 9.21 -35.08 -41.90
N VAL A 1008 8.42 -34.41 -41.04
CA VAL A 1008 7.05 -34.84 -40.70
C VAL A 1008 6.08 -33.67 -40.79
N GLY A 1009 4.96 -33.78 -41.50
CA GLY A 1009 3.91 -32.76 -41.62
C GLY A 1009 3.70 -32.29 -43.06
N TYR A 1010 3.65 -30.98 -43.32
CA TYR A 1010 3.46 -30.38 -44.65
C TYR A 1010 4.73 -29.64 -45.10
N ASN A 1011 5.29 -30.00 -46.26
CA ASN A 1011 6.35 -29.31 -46.98
C ASN A 1011 7.62 -29.03 -46.15
N ASN A 1012 8.01 -29.96 -45.27
CA ASN A 1012 9.22 -29.80 -44.46
C ASN A 1012 10.45 -30.37 -45.17
N THR A 1013 11.61 -29.76 -44.92
CA THR A 1013 12.91 -30.24 -45.41
C THR A 1013 13.84 -30.55 -44.24
N ALA A 1014 14.29 -31.80 -44.15
CA ALA A 1014 15.32 -32.26 -43.22
C ALA A 1014 16.53 -32.75 -44.04
N SER A 1015 17.48 -31.85 -44.25
CA SER A 1015 18.66 -32.10 -45.11
C SER A 1015 19.94 -32.37 -44.30
N GLY A 1016 20.01 -31.91 -43.06
CA GLY A 1016 21.14 -32.22 -42.17
C GLY A 1016 21.14 -33.68 -41.71
N SER A 1017 22.32 -34.24 -41.43
CA SER A 1017 22.41 -35.55 -40.76
C SER A 1017 21.79 -35.47 -39.36
N VAL A 1018 20.95 -36.45 -39.02
CA VAL A 1018 20.18 -36.52 -37.76
C VAL A 1018 19.32 -35.26 -37.52
N SER A 1019 18.91 -34.57 -38.58
CA SER A 1019 18.03 -33.40 -38.49
C SER A 1019 16.55 -33.80 -38.39
N SER A 1020 15.76 -32.96 -37.72
CA SER A 1020 14.32 -33.17 -37.54
C SER A 1020 13.52 -31.92 -37.92
N ALA A 1021 12.60 -32.03 -38.89
CA ALA A 1021 11.70 -30.96 -39.29
C ALA A 1021 10.24 -31.42 -39.15
N LEU A 1022 9.46 -30.84 -38.22
CA LEU A 1022 8.11 -31.28 -37.86
C LEU A 1022 7.09 -30.12 -37.95
N GLY A 1023 6.02 -30.26 -38.76
CA GLY A 1023 4.91 -29.30 -38.85
C GLY A 1023 4.69 -28.78 -40.27
N HIS A 1024 4.67 -27.47 -40.53
CA HIS A 1024 4.35 -26.88 -41.83
C HIS A 1024 5.51 -25.99 -42.35
N VAL A 1025 6.14 -26.31 -43.48
CA VAL A 1025 7.17 -25.50 -44.16
C VAL A 1025 8.41 -25.24 -43.30
N ASN A 1026 8.82 -26.20 -42.47
CA ASN A 1026 10.06 -26.06 -41.68
C ASN A 1026 11.29 -26.54 -42.47
N ASN A 1027 12.43 -25.90 -42.22
CA ASN A 1027 13.72 -26.30 -42.79
C ASN A 1027 14.74 -26.55 -41.66
N ALA A 1028 15.12 -27.82 -41.48
CA ALA A 1028 16.18 -28.26 -40.58
C ALA A 1028 17.38 -28.70 -41.43
N SER A 1029 18.29 -27.76 -41.71
CA SER A 1029 19.45 -27.99 -42.58
C SER A 1029 20.76 -28.19 -41.82
N GLY A 1030 20.83 -27.76 -40.55
CA GLY A 1030 21.99 -28.00 -39.70
C GLY A 1030 22.10 -29.47 -39.29
N VAL A 1031 23.33 -29.95 -39.06
CA VAL A 1031 23.55 -31.28 -38.45
C VAL A 1031 23.02 -31.25 -37.00
N TYR A 1032 22.24 -32.27 -36.60
CA TYR A 1032 21.48 -32.32 -35.34
C TYR A 1032 20.49 -31.16 -35.12
N SER A 1033 20.08 -30.45 -36.18
CA SER A 1033 19.12 -29.35 -36.05
C SER A 1033 17.69 -29.85 -35.88
N THR A 1034 16.86 -29.08 -35.17
CA THR A 1034 15.45 -29.39 -34.94
C THR A 1034 14.57 -28.17 -35.22
N ALA A 1035 13.63 -28.28 -36.17
CA ALA A 1035 12.65 -27.25 -36.49
C ALA A 1035 11.23 -27.80 -36.30
N VAL A 1036 10.41 -27.18 -35.43
CA VAL A 1036 9.06 -27.66 -35.10
C VAL A 1036 8.03 -26.53 -35.14
N GLY A 1037 6.89 -26.74 -35.78
CA GLY A 1037 5.79 -25.76 -35.87
C GLY A 1037 5.55 -25.32 -37.31
N SER A 1038 5.48 -24.02 -37.61
CA SER A 1038 5.24 -23.52 -38.96
C SER A 1038 6.28 -22.49 -39.41
N ASN A 1039 6.88 -22.71 -40.58
CA ASN A 1039 7.82 -21.81 -41.26
C ASN A 1039 9.09 -21.49 -40.45
N ASN A 1040 9.62 -22.45 -39.68
CA ASN A 1040 10.84 -22.27 -38.90
C ASN A 1040 12.09 -22.70 -39.66
N LEU A 1041 13.20 -22.02 -39.39
CA LEU A 1041 14.52 -22.27 -39.97
C LEU A 1041 15.52 -22.63 -38.86
N ALA A 1042 15.92 -23.90 -38.78
CA ALA A 1042 17.00 -24.38 -37.91
C ALA A 1042 18.24 -24.67 -38.77
N LEU A 1043 19.08 -23.65 -38.94
CA LEU A 1043 20.17 -23.64 -39.92
C LEU A 1043 21.54 -23.97 -39.30
N GLY A 1044 21.73 -23.67 -38.01
CA GLY A 1044 23.00 -23.88 -37.30
C GLY A 1044 23.21 -25.33 -36.82
N TYR A 1045 24.46 -25.68 -36.50
CA TYR A 1045 24.80 -26.95 -35.84
C TYR A 1045 24.10 -27.04 -34.47
N VAL A 1046 23.34 -28.12 -34.21
CA VAL A 1046 22.55 -28.32 -32.96
C VAL A 1046 21.57 -27.15 -32.68
N SER A 1047 21.09 -26.47 -33.73
CA SER A 1047 20.13 -25.37 -33.57
C SER A 1047 18.70 -25.89 -33.36
N SER A 1048 17.88 -25.13 -32.63
CA SER A 1048 16.47 -25.45 -32.38
C SER A 1048 15.54 -24.27 -32.69
N ALA A 1049 14.48 -24.50 -33.45
CA ALA A 1049 13.48 -23.49 -33.77
C ALA A 1049 12.06 -24.05 -33.56
N PHE A 1050 11.28 -23.49 -32.62
CA PHE A 1050 9.95 -24.00 -32.23
C PHE A 1050 8.88 -22.90 -32.33
N GLY A 1051 7.75 -23.14 -33.00
CA GLY A 1051 6.61 -22.21 -33.07
C GLY A 1051 6.30 -21.71 -34.48
N TYR A 1052 6.08 -20.41 -34.69
CA TYR A 1052 5.76 -19.82 -36.00
C TYR A 1052 6.83 -18.83 -36.44
N ARG A 1053 7.45 -19.06 -37.61
CA ARG A 1053 8.37 -18.14 -38.31
C ARG A 1053 9.65 -17.81 -37.54
N ASN A 1054 10.20 -18.74 -36.76
CA ASN A 1054 11.45 -18.54 -36.03
C ASN A 1054 12.68 -18.92 -36.84
N THR A 1055 13.78 -18.21 -36.63
CA THR A 1055 15.07 -18.48 -37.26
C THR A 1055 16.15 -18.70 -36.19
N ALA A 1056 16.70 -19.90 -36.13
CA ALA A 1056 17.85 -20.27 -35.31
C ALA A 1056 19.05 -20.56 -36.24
N SER A 1057 19.89 -19.54 -36.46
CA SER A 1057 21.00 -19.62 -37.43
C SER A 1057 22.38 -19.76 -36.77
N GLY A 1058 22.54 -19.39 -35.50
CA GLY A 1058 23.78 -19.60 -34.76
C GLY A 1058 24.00 -21.07 -34.38
N ALA A 1059 25.24 -21.47 -34.12
CA ALA A 1059 25.52 -22.79 -33.54
C ALA A 1059 24.95 -22.88 -32.12
N MET A 1060 24.30 -24.00 -31.78
CA MET A 1060 23.59 -24.20 -30.50
C MET A 1060 22.57 -23.10 -30.16
N SER A 1061 22.01 -22.42 -31.16
CA SER A 1061 21.01 -21.37 -30.96
C SER A 1061 19.59 -21.93 -30.79
N SER A 1062 18.74 -21.23 -30.04
CA SER A 1062 17.36 -21.63 -29.76
C SER A 1062 16.37 -20.47 -29.99
N ALA A 1063 15.39 -20.66 -30.87
CA ALA A 1063 14.34 -19.66 -31.15
C ALA A 1063 12.93 -20.25 -30.93
N LEU A 1064 12.19 -19.74 -29.94
CA LEU A 1064 10.94 -20.32 -29.44
C LEU A 1064 9.79 -19.29 -29.44
N GLY A 1065 8.70 -19.53 -30.18
CA GLY A 1065 7.48 -18.70 -30.16
C GLY A 1065 7.07 -18.15 -31.53
N TYR A 1066 6.86 -16.84 -31.66
CA TYR A 1066 6.39 -16.17 -32.89
C TYR A 1066 7.42 -15.19 -33.45
N THR A 1067 7.98 -15.45 -34.64
CA THR A 1067 8.86 -14.54 -35.39
C THR A 1067 10.15 -14.14 -34.62
N ASN A 1068 10.78 -15.07 -33.89
CA ASN A 1068 12.04 -14.80 -33.19
C ASN A 1068 13.26 -15.10 -34.06
N ALA A 1069 14.37 -14.39 -33.85
CA ALA A 1069 15.65 -14.61 -34.51
C ALA A 1069 16.76 -14.81 -33.46
N ALA A 1070 17.33 -16.02 -33.42
CA ALA A 1070 18.50 -16.36 -32.62
C ALA A 1070 19.70 -16.59 -33.58
N SER A 1071 20.45 -15.51 -33.86
CA SER A 1071 21.52 -15.54 -34.86
C SER A 1071 22.93 -15.62 -34.28
N GLY A 1072 23.11 -15.34 -32.99
CA GLY A 1072 24.39 -15.55 -32.32
C GLY A 1072 24.62 -17.00 -31.92
N ASP A 1073 25.88 -17.43 -31.80
CA ASP A 1073 26.20 -18.74 -31.26
C ASP A 1073 25.79 -18.83 -29.78
N HIS A 1074 25.20 -19.94 -29.36
CA HIS A 1074 24.60 -20.15 -28.03
C HIS A 1074 23.49 -19.13 -27.66
N SER A 1075 22.88 -18.46 -28.64
CA SER A 1075 21.84 -17.46 -28.37
C SER A 1075 20.45 -18.07 -28.15
N THR A 1076 19.61 -17.41 -27.35
CA THR A 1076 18.25 -17.85 -27.02
C THR A 1076 17.23 -16.73 -27.23
N ALA A 1077 16.20 -16.94 -28.04
CA ALA A 1077 15.11 -15.98 -28.26
C ALA A 1077 13.75 -16.63 -27.98
N VAL A 1078 13.00 -16.12 -26.99
CA VAL A 1078 11.73 -16.73 -26.51
C VAL A 1078 10.59 -15.71 -26.44
N GLY A 1079 9.46 -15.99 -27.08
CA GLY A 1079 8.26 -15.15 -27.06
C GLY A 1079 7.86 -14.67 -28.44
N SER A 1080 7.68 -13.37 -28.66
CA SER A 1080 7.24 -12.80 -29.94
C SER A 1080 8.17 -11.69 -30.45
N ARG A 1081 8.65 -11.79 -31.69
CA ARG A 1081 9.48 -10.77 -32.37
C ARG A 1081 10.79 -10.41 -31.65
N ASN A 1082 11.42 -11.36 -30.96
CA ASN A 1082 12.70 -11.12 -30.27
C ASN A 1082 13.90 -11.39 -31.18
N VAL A 1083 14.98 -10.64 -30.99
CA VAL A 1083 16.25 -10.79 -31.73
C VAL A 1083 17.40 -10.97 -30.73
N ALA A 1084 18.01 -12.16 -30.70
CA ALA A 1084 19.22 -12.46 -29.96
C ALA A 1084 20.37 -12.64 -30.96
N SER A 1085 21.11 -11.57 -31.23
CA SER A 1085 22.06 -11.53 -32.36
C SER A 1085 23.53 -11.70 -31.97
N ALA A 1086 23.86 -11.53 -30.69
CA ALA A 1086 25.22 -11.70 -30.18
C ALA A 1086 25.46 -13.09 -29.58
N ILE A 1087 26.73 -13.46 -29.42
CA ILE A 1087 27.14 -14.73 -28.79
C ILE A 1087 26.61 -14.78 -27.34
N ALA A 1088 26.01 -15.92 -26.97
CA ALA A 1088 25.41 -16.18 -25.65
C ALA A 1088 24.33 -15.18 -25.20
N SER A 1089 23.70 -14.46 -26.14
CA SER A 1089 22.64 -13.49 -25.83
C SER A 1089 21.27 -14.15 -25.62
N SER A 1090 20.42 -13.55 -24.78
CA SER A 1090 19.06 -14.02 -24.48
C SER A 1090 18.02 -12.91 -24.61
N ALA A 1091 16.96 -13.11 -25.41
CA ALA A 1091 15.86 -12.15 -25.56
C ALA A 1091 14.51 -12.83 -25.26
N LEU A 1092 13.79 -12.37 -24.22
CA LEU A 1092 12.58 -13.00 -23.69
C LEU A 1092 11.39 -12.01 -23.60
N GLY A 1093 10.24 -12.35 -24.16
CA GLY A 1093 9.01 -11.54 -24.09
C GLY A 1093 8.50 -11.09 -25.46
N HIS A 1094 8.11 -9.83 -25.64
CA HIS A 1094 7.64 -9.29 -26.93
C HIS A 1094 8.53 -8.13 -27.41
N GLY A 1095 9.20 -8.30 -28.56
CA GLY A 1095 9.92 -7.22 -29.27
C GLY A 1095 11.29 -6.84 -28.70
N ASN A 1096 11.95 -7.73 -27.96
CA ASN A 1096 13.24 -7.43 -27.32
C ASN A 1096 14.43 -7.69 -28.25
N GLN A 1097 15.49 -6.91 -28.09
CA GLN A 1097 16.74 -7.06 -28.84
C GLN A 1097 17.91 -7.21 -27.86
N ALA A 1098 18.60 -8.35 -27.92
CA ALA A 1098 19.80 -8.66 -27.15
C ALA A 1098 21.01 -8.69 -28.11
N THR A 1099 21.64 -7.53 -28.29
CA THR A 1099 22.71 -7.32 -29.29
C THR A 1099 24.12 -7.29 -28.69
N GLY A 1100 24.26 -7.41 -27.36
CA GLY A 1100 25.55 -7.47 -26.66
C GLY A 1100 25.97 -8.90 -26.31
N PHE A 1101 27.28 -9.16 -26.22
CA PHE A 1101 27.80 -10.45 -25.76
C PHE A 1101 27.26 -10.80 -24.37
N GLY A 1102 26.62 -11.97 -24.22
CA GLY A 1102 26.02 -12.41 -22.95
C GLY A 1102 24.83 -11.57 -22.45
N SER A 1103 24.30 -10.65 -23.26
CA SER A 1103 23.22 -9.75 -22.84
C SER A 1103 21.89 -10.48 -22.67
N ILE A 1104 21.08 -10.05 -21.69
CA ILE A 1104 19.73 -10.56 -21.44
C ILE A 1104 18.73 -9.40 -21.54
N ALA A 1105 17.74 -9.52 -22.43
CA ALA A 1105 16.65 -8.55 -22.58
C ALA A 1105 15.30 -9.23 -22.24
N VAL A 1106 14.56 -8.72 -21.25
CA VAL A 1106 13.27 -9.27 -20.79
C VAL A 1106 12.19 -8.19 -20.74
N GLY A 1107 11.03 -8.41 -21.34
CA GLY A 1107 9.87 -7.51 -21.18
C GLY A 1107 8.96 -7.37 -22.40
N ASN A 1108 8.10 -6.34 -22.38
CA ASN A 1108 7.22 -5.93 -23.48
C ASN A 1108 7.75 -4.64 -24.11
N GLY A 1109 8.56 -4.77 -25.16
CA GLY A 1109 8.87 -3.70 -26.11
C GLY A 1109 9.75 -2.56 -25.63
N PHE A 1110 10.97 -2.85 -25.18
CA PHE A 1110 12.07 -1.88 -25.16
C PHE A 1110 13.36 -2.58 -25.60
N GLY A 1111 14.01 -2.09 -26.67
CA GLY A 1111 15.36 -2.54 -27.02
C GLY A 1111 16.31 -2.21 -25.87
N ALA A 1112 17.19 -3.14 -25.48
CA ALA A 1112 18.29 -2.82 -24.60
C ALA A 1112 19.43 -2.24 -25.46
N PRO A 1113 19.63 -0.90 -25.53
CA PRO A 1113 20.85 -0.36 -26.11
C PRO A 1113 22.05 -0.78 -25.26
N SER A 1114 23.22 -0.70 -25.88
CA SER A 1114 24.52 -1.30 -25.59
C SER A 1114 25.13 -1.20 -24.17
N GLU A 1115 24.43 -0.70 -23.15
CA GLU A 1115 24.99 -0.43 -21.81
C GLU A 1115 24.12 -0.85 -20.61
N ALA A 1116 23.14 -1.74 -20.78
CA ALA A 1116 22.40 -2.31 -19.64
C ALA A 1116 22.93 -3.72 -19.28
N SER A 1117 24.05 -3.77 -18.55
CA SER A 1117 24.50 -4.98 -17.85
C SER A 1117 23.97 -4.95 -16.41
N ILE A 1118 23.19 -5.95 -16.01
CA ILE A 1118 22.83 -6.16 -14.61
C ILE A 1118 24.07 -6.67 -13.90
N ASN A 1119 24.79 -5.77 -13.23
CA ASN A 1119 25.77 -6.11 -12.20
C ASN A 1119 25.53 -5.20 -10.97
N GLY A 1120 24.76 -5.70 -10.01
CA GLY A 1120 24.73 -5.19 -8.62
C GLY A 1120 23.90 -3.93 -8.35
N ASN A 1121 22.76 -4.12 -7.66
CA ASN A 1121 22.17 -3.23 -6.65
C ASN A 1121 21.95 -1.71 -6.90
N THR A 1122 21.65 -1.23 -8.12
CA THR A 1122 20.91 0.05 -8.27
C THR A 1122 20.10 0.08 -9.57
N ILE A 1123 18.82 0.47 -9.51
CA ILE A 1123 17.98 0.75 -10.69
C ILE A 1123 17.81 2.27 -10.80
N THR A 1124 18.31 2.86 -11.88
CA THR A 1124 18.06 4.26 -12.23
C THR A 1124 17.18 4.29 -13.48
N TYR A 1125 15.99 4.89 -13.39
CA TYR A 1125 15.12 5.15 -14.54
C TYR A 1125 15.59 6.42 -15.28
N GLY A 1126 15.68 6.34 -16.60
CA GLY A 1126 15.81 7.48 -17.52
C GLY A 1126 14.57 7.58 -18.39
#